data_AF-A0A9W8MG71-F1
#
_entry.id   AF-A0A9W8MG71-F1
#
_cell.length_a   1.000
_cell.length_b   1.000
_cell.length_c   1.000
_cell.angle_alpha   90.00
_cell.angle_beta   90.00
_cell.angle_gamma   90.00
#
_symmetry.space_group_name_H-M   'P 1'
#
loop_
_entity.id
_entity.type
_entity.pdbx_description
1 polymer ?
#
loop_
_entity_poly.entity_id
_entity_poly.type
_entity_poly.pdbx_seq_one_letter_code
_entity_poly.pdbx_strand_id
1 'polypeptide(L)'
;MASPMLDAAKTVTVQIIPSRNFTCPSSEDIAIVLSLVQDPSSPKPQVEFFTVSLFEHSTTPTSRSYSGDGRRLVPTLAVILRELTSSREGGPTVQFYVWSSTEQSLLQSHLIQEALLGDANQTDIRACIGALAQGASLLQTSFQPLVLSGSLLAFLTKGRRVKAEYQACLERMGLPTHGTVPELRARVIQELEKLQNIGPRDQYGEYEFGQIPRVVVLKKEIERMVALPVAGYWDLAECAAVLLEEHQREFSAPTDETILKALKTDSSEKREMLGETLTARNTVINAVLTAVRDRVQSGGQNLLINTAKKLSTDFMDICRQEDLSKLFFMQQFEVLSKLNELWSSRKDSCPDAPVLQYQGMASGVRGVEHTFKVVSGTVDIPTSDKEMSFFDKLLVEDTRSEAEIPVEALFNDLAVSGLVIPLNRWTKANWELQHQKVQENVLLADIPMTHAAIDACQSKLERLIECYKSIDSLPKEWLEHVCIERVLKGTDHPAPSKGKTYVYAGTLYQLYNFSKTHNIQVDAVIADEAGQIALASISLVLRNLAPTGRIIIAGDSEQLAPIFSGSYPRLKTSALFGSVLDCVMFSQKEGPVLPYTSQPDEDTLESSQNTVIQLTENFRLNPDLGEFVSTIYARRFKPQKVQSRKLALSLSQVQQMDSPNFEFGNDASTFFQARTFIQSLSEVMLREPQSTLEPPKYQKDVPITGELASTAGLDLSHQPISLSLIRLKTKSSGAAQFGYETHVHGEAALAASLVAAIQFCCPEDDIFVATPHRVQREAVKTALARIKGSSEALEKDFENLFVSEGPEGKKRGNVTVDTIERLQDNDAALARLSAVKKGYLQDQFVKTVVPRAHLQPARPPLINIGTYVRSQGIDMLVEEWLQLARQSGQKAQIVSLGAGSDTRFWRIETGQFKDDLAAYIEVDFPEVTSKKAMAIRKSKEMNALLGDPSKIQVVGGGTGLQSTKYHLLPGDLRKPPSEALEPALTAKDSAEGEATLSPSLPTLIIFECVLAYMSPEGSSQLLQWFVNYAREGFIWKSDGHEFESEKLALQLLEGILTWCKARNVTLPGAEPFNTLESLSERLTGVGFTAARALTLKEIRRAYVEESELNRISKLELLDETEELDLLLDHYAISWGLYLSDLTSSATWGRWGLKQKRA
;
A
#
# COMPACT_ATOMS: atom_id res chain seq x y z
N MET A 1 -25.05 26.99 1.45
CA MET A 1 -25.28 26.60 2.86
C MET A 1 -24.30 27.38 3.72
N ALA A 2 -24.76 27.93 4.85
CA ALA A 2 -23.87 28.58 5.81
C ALA A 2 -23.12 27.51 6.61
N SER A 3 -21.83 27.73 6.88
CA SER A 3 -21.01 26.80 7.65
C SER A 3 -21.26 27.04 9.15
N PRO A 4 -21.69 26.03 9.94
CA PRO A 4 -21.88 26.17 11.38
C PRO A 4 -20.62 26.66 12.11
N MET A 5 -19.42 26.32 11.61
CA MET A 5 -18.15 26.83 12.13
C MET A 5 -17.99 28.33 11.88
N LEU A 6 -18.34 28.80 10.69
CA LEU A 6 -18.29 30.22 10.34
C LEU A 6 -19.33 31.02 11.11
N ASP A 7 -20.51 30.45 11.33
CA ASP A 7 -21.60 31.09 12.08
C ASP A 7 -21.28 31.14 13.58
N ALA A 8 -20.65 30.10 14.13
CA ALA A 8 -20.17 30.12 15.51
C ALA A 8 -19.15 31.23 15.74
N ALA A 9 -18.17 31.36 14.82
CA ALA A 9 -17.17 32.42 14.87
C ALA A 9 -17.78 33.83 14.71
N LYS A 10 -18.77 34.01 13.81
CA LYS A 10 -19.42 35.31 13.56
C LYS A 10 -20.33 35.76 14.69
N THR A 11 -21.09 34.83 15.26
CA THR A 11 -22.10 35.14 16.28
C THR A 11 -21.51 35.08 17.70
N VAL A 12 -20.32 34.51 17.84
CA VAL A 12 -19.69 34.21 19.15
C VAL A 12 -20.61 33.33 20.01
N THR A 13 -21.41 32.49 19.34
CA THR A 13 -22.32 31.54 19.99
C THR A 13 -22.03 30.13 19.50
N VAL A 14 -22.26 29.15 20.36
CA VAL A 14 -22.11 27.74 20.01
C VAL A 14 -23.14 27.36 18.95
N GLN A 15 -22.70 26.75 17.85
CA GLN A 15 -23.58 26.26 16.79
C GLN A 15 -23.59 24.72 16.78
N ILE A 16 -24.75 24.14 16.49
CA ILE A 16 -24.89 22.69 16.30
C ILE A 16 -24.47 22.37 14.86
N ILE A 17 -23.61 21.38 14.69
CA ILE A 17 -23.29 20.82 13.38
C ILE A 17 -24.41 19.81 13.06
N PRO A 18 -25.15 19.96 11.95
CA PRO A 18 -26.28 19.09 11.60
C PRO A 18 -25.79 17.75 11.04
N SER A 19 -24.98 17.03 11.84
CA SER A 19 -24.42 15.72 11.50
C SER A 19 -24.80 14.72 12.58
N ARG A 20 -25.17 13.51 12.15
CA ARG A 20 -25.58 12.44 13.07
C ARG A 20 -24.39 11.83 13.75
N ASN A 21 -24.49 11.68 15.07
CA ASN A 21 -23.51 11.00 15.88
C ASN A 21 -24.02 9.60 16.27
N PHE A 22 -23.27 8.59 15.82
CA PHE A 22 -23.55 7.18 16.06
C PHE A 22 -22.64 6.57 17.14
N THR A 23 -21.66 7.33 17.63
CA THR A 23 -20.55 6.87 18.46
C THR A 23 -20.68 7.35 19.90
N CYS A 24 -21.24 8.53 20.13
CA CYS A 24 -21.60 9.04 21.45
C CYS A 24 -23.06 8.67 21.76
N PRO A 25 -23.35 7.97 22.87
CA PRO A 25 -24.72 7.64 23.20
C PRO A 25 -25.52 8.87 23.66
N SER A 26 -26.84 8.83 23.52
CA SER A 26 -27.75 9.88 23.98
C SER A 26 -27.92 9.90 25.50
N SER A 27 -27.78 8.74 26.16
CA SER A 27 -27.97 8.57 27.60
C SER A 27 -27.36 7.26 28.11
N GLU A 28 -26.98 7.25 29.39
CA GLU A 28 -26.56 6.10 30.20
C GLU A 28 -26.98 6.31 31.66
N ASP A 29 -27.12 5.22 32.41
CA ASP A 29 -27.37 5.29 33.86
C ASP A 29 -26.09 5.65 34.62
N ILE A 30 -24.92 5.17 34.15
CA ILE A 30 -23.61 5.40 34.76
C ILE A 30 -22.58 5.81 33.70
N ALA A 31 -22.08 7.03 33.81
CA ALA A 31 -20.95 7.52 33.01
C ALA A 31 -19.63 7.30 33.77
N ILE A 32 -18.65 6.66 33.13
CA ILE A 32 -17.32 6.41 33.72
C ILE A 32 -16.27 7.19 32.94
N VAL A 33 -15.67 8.19 33.59
CA VAL A 33 -14.64 9.04 32.98
C VAL A 33 -13.27 8.64 33.49
N LEU A 34 -12.33 8.41 32.57
CA LEU A 34 -10.92 8.14 32.90
C LEU A 34 -10.01 9.31 32.51
N SER A 35 -9.16 9.71 33.44
CA SER A 35 -8.00 10.57 33.21
C SER A 35 -6.72 9.75 33.35
N LEU A 36 -5.88 9.72 32.32
CA LEU A 36 -4.65 8.92 32.29
C LEU A 36 -3.44 9.80 31.98
N VAL A 37 -2.43 9.76 32.85
CA VAL A 37 -1.24 10.59 32.73
C VAL A 37 -0.03 9.73 32.37
N GLN A 38 0.72 10.17 31.36
CA GLN A 38 2.03 9.62 30.99
C GLN A 38 3.12 10.65 31.26
N ASP A 39 4.32 10.21 31.60
CA ASP A 39 5.50 11.08 31.59
C ASP A 39 6.06 11.17 30.16
N PRO A 40 6.00 12.33 29.48
CA PRO A 40 6.55 12.49 28.14
C PRO A 40 8.08 12.34 28.10
N SER A 41 8.75 12.39 29.25
CA SER A 41 10.20 12.15 29.36
C SER A 41 10.54 10.66 29.49
N SER A 42 9.53 9.80 29.70
CA SER A 42 9.71 8.35 29.81
C SER A 42 9.88 7.71 28.43
N PRO A 43 10.90 6.85 28.22
CA PRO A 43 11.13 6.17 26.95
C PRO A 43 10.07 5.09 26.65
N LYS A 44 9.15 4.80 27.58
CA LYS A 44 8.06 3.84 27.41
C LYS A 44 6.71 4.54 27.65
N PRO A 45 5.75 4.46 26.72
CA PRO A 45 4.39 4.95 26.94
C PRO A 45 3.69 4.02 27.94
N GLN A 46 3.64 4.45 29.21
CA GLN A 46 2.95 3.75 30.29
C GLN A 46 2.13 4.75 31.10
N VAL A 47 1.02 4.29 31.68
CA VAL A 47 0.26 5.08 32.64
C VAL A 47 1.13 5.25 33.88
N GLU A 48 1.53 6.47 34.21
CA GLU A 48 2.24 6.79 35.44
C GLU A 48 1.24 6.99 36.59
N PHE A 49 0.13 7.69 36.31
CA PHE A 49 -0.92 7.98 37.28
C PHE A 49 -2.29 8.01 36.58
N PHE A 50 -3.34 7.63 37.30
CA PHE A 50 -4.71 7.61 36.79
C PHE A 50 -5.74 8.11 37.79
N THR A 51 -6.89 8.53 37.27
CA THR A 51 -8.13 8.73 38.03
C THR A 51 -9.33 8.22 37.22
N VAL A 52 -10.16 7.37 37.84
CA VAL A 52 -11.43 6.89 37.31
C VAL A 52 -12.56 7.45 38.15
N SER A 53 -13.51 8.15 37.53
CA SER A 53 -14.68 8.74 38.20
C SER A 53 -15.97 8.17 37.64
N LEU A 54 -16.87 7.74 38.52
CA LEU A 54 -18.20 7.23 38.19
C LEU A 54 -19.23 8.33 38.51
N PHE A 55 -20.13 8.57 37.57
CA PHE A 55 -21.23 9.52 37.71
C PHE A 55 -22.55 8.77 37.51
N GLU A 56 -23.35 8.66 38.58
CA GLU A 56 -24.67 8.02 38.55
C GLU A 56 -25.75 9.08 38.32
N HIS A 57 -26.48 8.96 37.20
CA HIS A 57 -27.57 9.88 36.84
C HIS A 57 -28.88 9.46 37.53
N SER A 58 -28.92 9.53 38.86
CA SER A 58 -30.14 9.29 39.67
C SER A 58 -30.72 10.60 40.23
N THR A 59 -31.86 10.55 40.91
CA THR A 59 -32.48 11.71 41.59
C THR A 59 -31.57 12.38 42.64
N THR A 60 -30.50 11.70 43.08
CA THR A 60 -29.43 12.27 43.91
C THR A 60 -28.07 11.92 43.26
N PRO A 61 -27.40 12.87 42.59
CA PRO A 61 -26.14 12.58 41.89
C PRO A 61 -25.05 12.22 42.89
N THR A 62 -24.57 10.98 42.81
CA THR A 62 -23.46 10.44 43.59
C THR A 62 -22.25 10.29 42.66
N SER A 63 -21.09 10.78 43.10
CA SER A 63 -19.82 10.59 42.39
C SER A 63 -18.83 9.83 43.27
N ARG A 64 -18.16 8.84 42.67
CA ARG A 64 -17.10 8.05 43.31
C ARG A 64 -15.87 8.11 42.41
N SER A 65 -14.72 8.44 43.00
CA SER A 65 -13.46 8.53 42.25
C SER A 65 -12.38 7.68 42.89
N TYR A 66 -11.58 7.03 42.04
CA TYR A 66 -10.46 6.18 42.42
C TYR A 66 -9.21 6.67 41.70
N SER A 67 -8.17 6.99 42.46
CA SER A 67 -6.90 7.49 41.92
C SER A 67 -5.73 6.64 42.40
N GLY A 68 -4.68 6.57 41.59
CA GLY A 68 -3.45 5.90 41.99
C GLY A 68 -2.44 5.78 40.86
N ASP A 69 -1.32 5.15 41.19
CA ASP A 69 -0.25 4.86 40.23
C ASP A 69 -0.72 3.84 39.18
N GLY A 70 -0.16 3.90 37.97
CA GLY A 70 -0.57 3.05 36.85
C GLY A 70 -0.67 1.56 37.16
N ARG A 71 0.22 1.02 38.01
CA ARG A 71 0.19 -0.40 38.43
C ARG A 71 -1.11 -0.83 39.12
N ARG A 72 -1.88 0.12 39.68
CA ARG A 72 -3.17 -0.15 40.35
C ARG A 72 -4.36 0.00 39.41
N LEU A 73 -4.17 0.42 38.16
CA LEU A 73 -5.26 0.71 37.22
C LEU A 73 -6.12 -0.53 36.93
N VAL A 74 -5.49 -1.65 36.54
CA VAL A 74 -6.19 -2.90 36.22
C VAL A 74 -6.95 -3.48 37.44
N PRO A 75 -6.34 -3.62 38.63
CA PRO A 75 -7.07 -4.04 39.83
C PRO A 75 -8.27 -3.16 40.17
N THR A 76 -8.12 -1.83 40.08
CA THR A 76 -9.20 -0.88 40.36
C THR A 76 -10.34 -1.01 39.36
N LEU A 77 -10.04 -1.05 38.05
CA LEU A 77 -11.05 -1.25 37.01
C LEU A 77 -11.78 -2.59 37.17
N ALA A 78 -11.07 -3.68 37.48
CA ALA A 78 -11.70 -4.99 37.66
C ALA A 78 -12.68 -5.03 38.85
N VAL A 79 -12.39 -4.32 39.93
CA VAL A 79 -13.33 -4.15 41.06
C VAL A 79 -14.58 -3.42 40.61
N ILE A 80 -14.43 -2.30 39.91
CA ILE A 80 -15.56 -1.51 39.36
C ILE A 80 -16.40 -2.37 38.41
N LEU A 81 -15.77 -3.08 37.47
CA LEU A 81 -16.48 -3.93 36.50
C LEU A 81 -17.26 -5.06 37.18
N ARG A 82 -16.70 -5.68 38.22
CA ARG A 82 -17.40 -6.72 39.01
C ARG A 82 -18.59 -6.17 39.79
N GLU A 83 -18.44 -4.98 40.39
CA GLU A 83 -19.55 -4.30 41.08
C GLU A 83 -20.72 -4.11 40.11
N LEU A 84 -20.45 -3.54 38.94
CA LEU A 84 -21.44 -3.21 37.91
C LEU A 84 -22.09 -4.43 37.22
N THR A 85 -21.38 -5.56 37.15
CA THR A 85 -21.88 -6.80 36.50
C THR A 85 -22.55 -7.78 37.47
N SER A 86 -22.34 -7.64 38.79
CA SER A 86 -22.89 -8.54 39.81
C SER A 86 -24.41 -8.42 40.04
N SER A 87 -25.02 -7.35 39.53
CA SER A 87 -26.45 -7.06 39.64
C SER A 87 -27.27 -7.93 38.67
N ARG A 88 -27.87 -9.04 39.14
CA ARG A 88 -28.71 -9.92 38.28
C ARG A 88 -30.04 -9.27 37.91
N GLU A 89 -30.39 -9.43 36.62
CA GLU A 89 -31.61 -9.00 35.91
C GLU A 89 -32.01 -7.52 36.08
N GLY A 90 -31.62 -6.70 35.10
CA GLY A 90 -32.04 -5.29 35.00
C GLY A 90 -30.95 -4.24 35.27
N GLY A 91 -29.69 -4.62 35.42
CA GLY A 91 -28.57 -3.72 35.76
C GLY A 91 -28.39 -2.50 34.83
N PRO A 92 -27.68 -1.45 35.31
CA PRO A 92 -27.57 -0.15 34.65
C PRO A 92 -26.86 -0.22 33.29
N THR A 93 -27.23 0.69 32.40
CA THR A 93 -26.46 1.02 31.19
C THR A 93 -25.22 1.82 31.57
N VAL A 94 -24.07 1.45 30.98
CA VAL A 94 -22.76 2.00 31.38
C VAL A 94 -21.99 2.38 30.12
N GLN A 95 -21.37 3.56 30.14
CA GLN A 95 -20.47 4.01 29.07
C GLN A 95 -19.17 4.59 29.64
N PHE A 96 -18.04 4.22 29.03
CA PHE A 96 -16.72 4.74 29.37
C PHE A 96 -16.31 5.89 28.45
N TYR A 97 -15.66 6.89 29.03
CA TYR A 97 -15.19 8.11 28.36
C TYR A 97 -13.75 8.42 28.71
N VAL A 98 -13.02 8.91 27.71
CA VAL A 98 -11.74 9.61 27.87
C VAL A 98 -11.82 10.93 27.12
N TRP A 99 -11.03 11.92 27.52
CA TRP A 99 -11.05 13.21 26.83
C TRP A 99 -10.40 13.12 25.44
N SER A 100 -9.23 12.49 25.34
CA SER A 100 -8.38 12.50 24.13
C SER A 100 -8.09 11.12 23.54
N SER A 101 -7.75 11.09 22.24
CA SER A 101 -7.28 9.86 21.56
C SER A 101 -5.95 9.35 22.12
N THR A 102 -5.14 10.24 22.69
CA THR A 102 -3.90 9.89 23.40
C THR A 102 -4.22 9.05 24.63
N GLU A 103 -5.18 9.48 25.47
CA GLU A 103 -5.62 8.71 26.65
C GLU A 103 -6.25 7.37 26.27
N GLN A 104 -7.05 7.33 25.20
CA GLN A 104 -7.60 6.05 24.69
C GLN A 104 -6.47 5.09 24.29
N SER A 105 -5.49 5.58 23.55
CA SER A 105 -4.34 4.80 23.09
C SER A 105 -3.45 4.35 24.24
N LEU A 106 -3.32 5.19 25.26
CA LEU A 106 -2.57 4.90 26.48
C LEU A 106 -3.28 3.83 27.33
N LEU A 107 -4.60 3.93 27.52
CA LEU A 107 -5.42 2.90 28.19
C LEU A 107 -5.25 1.55 27.50
N GLN A 108 -5.43 1.52 26.18
CA GLN A 108 -5.35 0.32 25.37
C GLN A 108 -3.95 -0.30 25.42
N SER A 109 -2.91 0.53 25.30
CA SER A 109 -1.51 0.08 25.40
C SER A 109 -1.18 -0.47 26.78
N HIS A 110 -1.69 0.16 27.85
CA HIS A 110 -1.50 -0.28 29.23
C HIS A 110 -2.19 -1.63 29.50
N LEU A 111 -3.46 -1.81 29.08
CA LEU A 111 -4.17 -3.10 29.22
C LEU A 111 -3.46 -4.24 28.47
N ILE A 112 -2.90 -3.96 27.28
CA ILE A 112 -2.14 -4.94 26.50
C ILE A 112 -0.80 -5.26 27.16
N GLN A 113 -0.09 -4.25 27.68
CA GLN A 113 1.16 -4.47 28.40
C GLN A 113 0.94 -5.28 29.68
N GLU A 114 -0.10 -4.98 30.46
CA GLU A 114 -0.47 -5.77 31.65
C GLU A 114 -0.84 -7.22 31.28
N ALA A 115 -1.53 -7.42 30.16
CA ALA A 115 -1.83 -8.77 29.67
C ALA A 115 -0.61 -9.56 29.16
N LEU A 116 0.43 -8.87 28.70
CA LEU A 116 1.64 -9.49 28.16
C LEU A 116 2.72 -9.70 29.22
N LEU A 117 2.87 -8.74 30.12
CA LEU A 117 4.03 -8.55 30.99
C LEU A 117 3.66 -8.20 32.44
N GLY A 118 2.38 -7.99 32.74
CA GLY A 118 1.92 -7.53 34.05
C GLY A 118 1.85 -8.64 35.09
N ASP A 119 2.03 -8.27 36.35
CA ASP A 119 1.86 -9.15 37.52
C ASP A 119 0.40 -9.16 38.03
N ALA A 120 -0.50 -8.40 37.38
CA ALA A 120 -1.91 -8.33 37.76
C ALA A 120 -2.64 -9.66 37.55
N ASN A 121 -3.73 -9.86 38.30
CA ASN A 121 -4.51 -11.09 38.23
C ASN A 121 -5.09 -11.29 36.81
N GLN A 122 -4.90 -12.47 36.21
CA GLN A 122 -5.41 -12.76 34.88
C GLN A 122 -6.93 -12.64 34.75
N THR A 123 -7.69 -12.88 35.82
CA THR A 123 -9.15 -12.66 35.79
C THR A 123 -9.51 -11.19 35.73
N ASP A 124 -8.72 -10.32 36.37
CA ASP A 124 -8.88 -8.86 36.35
C ASP A 124 -8.53 -8.30 34.97
N ILE A 125 -7.40 -8.73 34.42
CA ILE A 125 -6.96 -8.38 33.07
C ILE A 125 -8.02 -8.80 32.04
N ARG A 126 -8.51 -10.04 32.14
CA ARG A 126 -9.54 -10.56 31.23
C ARG A 126 -10.80 -9.71 31.30
N ALA A 127 -11.33 -9.43 32.50
CA ALA A 127 -12.52 -8.58 32.65
C ALA A 127 -12.32 -7.18 32.03
N CYS A 128 -11.16 -6.54 32.27
CA CYS A 128 -10.85 -5.23 31.72
C CYS A 128 -10.76 -5.24 30.18
N ILE A 129 -10.11 -6.25 29.60
CA ILE A 129 -10.01 -6.39 28.14
C ILE A 129 -11.39 -6.60 27.50
N GLY A 130 -12.24 -7.43 28.10
CA GLY A 130 -13.58 -7.70 27.56
C GLY A 130 -14.49 -6.48 27.56
N ALA A 131 -14.36 -5.64 28.59
CA ALA A 131 -15.18 -4.44 28.73
C ALA A 131 -14.65 -3.23 27.94
N LEU A 132 -13.33 -3.02 27.89
CA LEU A 132 -12.75 -1.73 27.51
C LEU A 132 -11.93 -1.76 26.22
N ALA A 133 -11.45 -2.93 25.80
CA ALA A 133 -10.53 -3.00 24.67
C ALA A 133 -11.23 -3.43 23.38
N GLN A 134 -10.80 -2.86 22.26
CA GLN A 134 -11.33 -3.15 20.93
C GLN A 134 -10.23 -3.02 19.86
N GLY A 135 -10.40 -3.70 18.73
CA GLY A 135 -9.51 -3.56 17.56
C GLY A 135 -8.34 -4.54 17.49
N ALA A 136 -7.56 -4.43 16.42
CA ALA A 136 -6.54 -5.41 16.03
C ALA A 136 -5.35 -5.54 17.00
N SER A 137 -5.11 -4.57 17.88
CA SER A 137 -4.02 -4.65 18.86
C SER A 137 -4.23 -5.77 19.89
N LEU A 138 -5.47 -6.23 20.09
CA LEU A 138 -5.82 -7.40 20.90
C LEU A 138 -5.27 -8.72 20.35
N LEU A 139 -4.81 -8.75 19.10
CA LEU A 139 -4.10 -9.91 18.54
C LEU A 139 -2.76 -10.17 19.26
N GLN A 140 -2.25 -9.17 19.99
CA GLN A 140 -1.04 -9.32 20.80
C GLN A 140 -1.31 -10.08 22.11
N THR A 141 -2.56 -10.10 22.60
CA THR A 141 -2.93 -10.76 23.87
C THR A 141 -3.48 -12.17 23.64
N SER A 142 -3.39 -13.02 24.65
CA SER A 142 -4.10 -14.32 24.71
C SER A 142 -5.59 -14.14 25.02
N PHE A 143 -5.98 -12.98 25.55
CA PHE A 143 -7.35 -12.58 25.79
C PHE A 143 -7.94 -11.94 24.53
N GLN A 144 -8.74 -12.69 23.78
CA GLN A 144 -9.44 -12.19 22.61
C GLN A 144 -10.93 -12.15 22.93
N PRO A 145 -11.53 -10.96 23.09
CA PRO A 145 -12.96 -10.87 23.34
C PRO A 145 -13.73 -11.40 22.13
N LEU A 146 -14.99 -11.73 22.36
CA LEU A 146 -15.86 -12.19 21.30
C LEU A 146 -16.13 -11.06 20.29
N VAL A 147 -15.64 -11.19 19.06
CA VAL A 147 -15.92 -10.26 17.95
C VAL A 147 -17.08 -10.81 17.13
N LEU A 148 -18.21 -11.06 17.79
CA LEU A 148 -19.42 -11.52 17.11
C LEU A 148 -20.53 -10.50 17.23
N SER A 149 -20.93 -9.97 16.08
CA SER A 149 -22.29 -9.47 15.89
C SER A 149 -23.25 -10.68 15.79
N GLY A 150 -24.49 -10.53 16.24
CA GLY A 150 -25.45 -11.65 16.33
C GLY A 150 -25.66 -12.44 15.01
N SER A 151 -25.46 -11.80 13.86
CA SER A 151 -25.52 -12.43 12.53
C SER A 151 -24.35 -13.37 12.23
N LEU A 152 -23.16 -13.10 12.77
CA LEU A 152 -21.98 -13.97 12.63
C LEU A 152 -22.07 -15.22 13.50
N LEU A 153 -23.03 -15.35 14.41
CA LEU A 153 -23.28 -16.57 15.18
C LEU A 153 -24.11 -17.62 14.43
N ALA A 154 -24.74 -17.23 13.31
CA ALA A 154 -25.70 -18.09 12.59
C ALA A 154 -25.06 -19.33 11.94
N PHE A 155 -23.73 -19.38 11.73
CA PHE A 155 -23.08 -20.59 11.21
C PHE A 155 -23.10 -21.74 12.22
N LEU A 156 -23.19 -21.45 13.52
CA LEU A 156 -23.24 -22.48 14.56
C LEU A 156 -24.58 -23.25 14.51
N THR A 157 -25.65 -22.63 14.02
CA THR A 157 -26.98 -23.24 13.89
C THR A 157 -27.23 -23.92 12.53
N LYS A 158 -26.38 -23.67 11.51
CA LYS A 158 -26.50 -24.28 10.17
C LYS A 158 -25.98 -25.73 10.17
N GLY A 159 -26.79 -26.66 9.63
CA GLY A 159 -26.42 -28.06 9.37
C GLY A 159 -26.85 -29.07 10.43
N ARG A 160 -26.94 -30.36 10.04
CA ARG A 160 -27.13 -31.47 11.00
C ARG A 160 -25.78 -31.83 11.63
N ARG A 161 -25.63 -31.59 12.94
CA ARG A 161 -24.44 -31.92 13.73
C ARG A 161 -24.61 -33.22 14.51
N VAL A 162 -23.53 -33.91 14.81
CA VAL A 162 -23.53 -35.12 15.67
C VAL A 162 -23.50 -34.75 17.15
N LYS A 163 -23.86 -35.69 18.04
CA LYS A 163 -23.93 -35.45 19.50
C LYS A 163 -22.64 -34.85 20.06
N ALA A 164 -21.50 -35.40 19.68
CA ALA A 164 -20.18 -34.95 20.13
C ALA A 164 -19.89 -33.49 19.75
N GLU A 165 -20.36 -33.02 18.59
CA GLU A 165 -20.18 -31.64 18.14
C GLU A 165 -21.02 -30.65 18.96
N TYR A 166 -22.26 -31.02 19.31
CA TYR A 166 -23.08 -30.19 20.20
C TYR A 166 -22.50 -30.14 21.62
N GLN A 167 -21.98 -31.28 22.12
CA GLN A 167 -21.30 -31.32 23.41
C GLN A 167 -20.05 -30.43 23.40
N ALA A 168 -19.24 -30.49 22.34
CA ALA A 168 -18.08 -29.62 22.19
C ALA A 168 -18.46 -28.13 22.10
N CYS A 169 -19.56 -27.78 21.43
CA CYS A 169 -20.07 -26.40 21.39
C CYS A 169 -20.48 -25.92 22.79
N LEU A 170 -21.26 -26.71 23.52
CA LEU A 170 -21.70 -26.37 24.87
C LEU A 170 -20.52 -26.28 25.84
N GLU A 171 -19.55 -27.19 25.74
CA GLU A 171 -18.34 -27.15 26.54
C GLU A 171 -17.54 -25.86 26.30
N ARG A 172 -17.41 -25.43 25.05
CA ARG A 172 -16.74 -24.18 24.66
C ARG A 172 -17.51 -22.93 25.12
N MET A 173 -18.83 -23.02 25.23
CA MET A 173 -19.69 -21.98 25.81
C MET A 173 -19.74 -22.01 27.34
N GLY A 174 -19.04 -22.96 27.99
CA GLY A 174 -19.08 -23.12 29.45
C GLY A 174 -20.41 -23.66 29.98
N LEU A 175 -21.20 -24.31 29.13
CA LEU A 175 -22.53 -24.83 29.45
C LEU A 175 -22.53 -26.36 29.66
N PRO A 176 -23.52 -26.90 30.40
CA PRO A 176 -23.61 -28.34 30.66
C PRO A 176 -23.76 -29.18 29.37
N THR A 177 -23.01 -30.30 29.30
CA THR A 177 -22.90 -31.15 28.09
C THR A 177 -23.70 -32.46 28.15
N HIS A 178 -24.54 -32.65 29.19
CA HIS A 178 -25.39 -33.84 29.34
C HIS A 178 -26.72 -33.68 28.60
N GLY A 179 -27.30 -34.80 28.16
CA GLY A 179 -28.63 -34.86 27.54
C GLY A 179 -28.69 -35.63 26.21
N THR A 180 -29.88 -35.66 25.61
CA THR A 180 -30.15 -36.16 24.26
C THR A 180 -29.74 -35.13 23.19
N VAL A 181 -29.56 -35.55 21.92
CA VAL A 181 -29.18 -34.61 20.83
C VAL A 181 -30.17 -33.44 20.68
N PRO A 182 -31.50 -33.65 20.76
CA PRO A 182 -32.47 -32.54 20.77
C PRO A 182 -32.27 -31.57 21.94
N GLU A 183 -32.02 -32.05 23.15
CA GLU A 183 -31.77 -31.22 24.34
C GLU A 183 -30.47 -30.40 24.20
N LEU A 184 -29.40 -31.02 23.72
CA LEU A 184 -28.11 -30.34 23.50
C LEU A 184 -28.24 -29.27 22.41
N ARG A 185 -28.94 -29.59 21.31
CA ARG A 185 -29.21 -28.64 20.23
C ARG A 185 -30.07 -27.47 20.72
N ALA A 186 -31.14 -27.75 21.48
CA ALA A 186 -32.00 -26.72 22.05
C ALA A 186 -31.21 -25.79 22.96
N ARG A 187 -30.29 -26.32 23.77
CA ARG A 187 -29.42 -25.53 24.65
C ARG A 187 -28.44 -24.64 23.88
N VAL A 188 -27.82 -25.16 22.81
CA VAL A 188 -26.96 -24.36 21.92
C VAL A 188 -27.78 -23.25 21.25
N ILE A 189 -28.96 -23.58 20.72
CA ILE A 189 -29.84 -22.58 20.10
C ILE A 189 -30.28 -21.54 21.12
N GLN A 190 -30.68 -21.93 22.34
CA GLN A 190 -31.10 -21.01 23.40
C GLN A 190 -29.97 -20.07 23.84
N GLU A 191 -28.74 -20.56 24.01
CA GLU A 191 -27.60 -19.69 24.34
C GLU A 191 -27.23 -18.80 23.16
N LEU A 192 -27.29 -19.30 21.94
CA LEU A 192 -27.08 -18.48 20.74
C LEU A 192 -28.15 -17.41 20.60
N GLU A 193 -29.42 -17.70 20.84
CA GLU A 193 -30.51 -16.73 20.88
C GLU A 193 -30.27 -15.69 21.98
N LYS A 194 -29.86 -16.13 23.18
CA LYS A 194 -29.50 -15.22 24.29
C LYS A 194 -28.33 -14.30 23.91
N LEU A 195 -27.28 -14.84 23.28
CA LEU A 195 -26.10 -14.06 22.83
C LEU A 195 -26.41 -13.17 21.62
N GLN A 196 -27.31 -13.61 20.75
CA GLN A 196 -27.85 -12.81 19.64
C GLN A 196 -28.74 -11.67 20.16
N ASN A 197 -29.44 -11.89 21.27
CA ASN A 197 -30.24 -10.88 21.98
C ASN A 197 -29.39 -9.99 22.91
N ILE A 198 -28.12 -10.33 23.17
CA ILE A 198 -27.10 -9.42 23.73
C ILE A 198 -26.49 -8.53 22.61
N GLY A 199 -26.65 -8.95 21.34
CA GLY A 199 -26.40 -8.18 20.12
C GLY A 199 -27.57 -7.27 19.70
N PRO A 200 -27.48 -6.58 18.56
CA PRO A 200 -28.24 -5.36 18.26
C PRO A 200 -29.71 -5.66 17.91
N ARG A 201 -30.56 -5.80 18.93
CA ARG A 201 -31.98 -5.46 18.86
C ARG A 201 -32.39 -4.95 20.22
N ASP A 202 -32.87 -3.71 20.28
CA ASP A 202 -33.53 -3.23 21.48
C ASP A 202 -34.93 -3.86 21.62
N GLN A 203 -35.57 -3.68 22.77
CA GLN A 203 -36.87 -4.28 23.13
C GLN A 203 -38.03 -3.95 22.15
N TYR A 204 -37.81 -3.01 21.23
CA TYR A 204 -38.74 -2.57 20.19
C TYR A 204 -38.37 -3.02 18.76
N GLY A 205 -37.28 -3.79 18.58
CA GLY A 205 -36.85 -4.25 17.26
C GLY A 205 -36.12 -3.18 16.43
N GLU A 206 -35.73 -2.06 17.02
CA GLU A 206 -34.94 -1.02 16.35
C GLU A 206 -33.46 -1.43 16.24
N TYR A 207 -32.90 -1.23 15.05
CA TYR A 207 -31.54 -1.58 14.67
C TYR A 207 -30.55 -0.61 15.32
N GLU A 208 -29.47 -1.11 15.94
CA GLU A 208 -28.34 -0.26 16.35
C GLU A 208 -27.58 0.22 15.11
N PHE A 209 -27.38 1.54 15.00
CA PHE A 209 -26.77 2.14 13.81
C PHE A 209 -25.24 2.21 13.94
N GLY A 210 -24.57 1.13 13.54
CA GLY A 210 -23.12 0.94 13.69
C GLY A 210 -22.69 0.71 15.15
N GLN A 211 -21.40 0.42 15.37
CA GLN A 211 -20.92 0.01 16.70
C GLN A 211 -20.58 1.21 17.59
N ILE A 212 -21.24 1.33 18.76
CA ILE A 212 -20.79 2.23 19.83
C ILE A 212 -19.41 1.74 20.33
N PRO A 213 -18.38 2.59 20.37
CA PRO A 213 -17.08 2.20 20.87
C PRO A 213 -17.15 1.89 22.37
N ARG A 214 -16.36 0.90 22.82
CA ARG A 214 -16.26 0.54 24.24
C ARG A 214 -15.81 1.70 25.12
N VAL A 215 -14.96 2.59 24.58
CA VAL A 215 -14.50 3.82 25.22
C VAL A 215 -14.64 4.97 24.22
N VAL A 216 -15.46 5.96 24.56
CA VAL A 216 -15.73 7.14 23.72
C VAL A 216 -14.64 8.19 23.95
N VAL A 217 -14.08 8.74 22.86
CA VAL A 217 -13.16 9.89 22.92
C VAL A 217 -14.00 11.15 22.80
N LEU A 218 -14.28 11.79 23.94
CA LEU A 218 -15.29 12.84 24.00
C LEU A 218 -14.94 14.05 23.11
N LYS A 219 -13.67 14.50 23.12
CA LYS A 219 -13.24 15.64 22.30
C LYS A 219 -13.57 15.46 20.82
N LYS A 220 -13.26 14.27 20.27
CA LYS A 220 -13.51 13.92 18.86
C LYS A 220 -15.00 13.96 18.53
N GLU A 221 -15.86 13.54 19.45
CA GLU A 221 -17.30 13.55 19.24
C GLU A 221 -17.90 14.95 19.35
N ILE A 222 -17.35 15.80 20.22
CA ILE A 222 -17.72 17.22 20.32
C ILE A 222 -17.38 17.95 19.02
N GLU A 223 -16.18 17.76 18.47
CA GLU A 223 -15.75 18.36 17.19
C GLU A 223 -16.69 18.01 16.02
N ARG A 224 -17.40 16.88 16.12
CA ARG A 224 -18.38 16.42 15.11
C ARG A 224 -19.78 16.97 15.30
N MET A 225 -20.17 17.30 16.54
CA MET A 225 -21.54 17.69 16.90
C MET A 225 -21.69 19.20 17.09
N VAL A 226 -20.62 19.88 17.47
CA VAL A 226 -20.69 21.26 17.96
C VAL A 226 -19.54 22.08 17.39
N ALA A 227 -19.88 23.22 16.80
CA ALA A 227 -18.94 24.25 16.43
C ALA A 227 -18.81 25.27 17.58
N LEU A 228 -17.63 25.34 18.20
CA LEU A 228 -17.31 26.28 19.27
C LEU A 228 -16.79 27.61 18.68
N PRO A 229 -17.15 28.77 19.27
CA PRO A 229 -16.57 30.07 18.93
C PRO A 229 -15.14 30.25 19.46
N VAL A 230 -14.27 29.25 19.26
CA VAL A 230 -12.85 29.26 19.66
C VAL A 230 -11.97 29.17 18.42
N ALA A 231 -10.98 30.05 18.31
CA ALA A 231 -10.10 30.10 17.14
C ALA A 231 -9.00 29.02 17.25
N GLY A 232 -8.92 28.13 16.27
CA GLY A 232 -7.87 27.11 16.20
C GLY A 232 -8.13 25.88 17.08
N TYR A 233 -7.08 25.33 17.66
CA TYR A 233 -7.15 24.15 18.52
C TYR A 233 -7.63 24.54 19.92
N TRP A 234 -8.63 23.83 20.44
CA TRP A 234 -9.15 24.07 21.79
C TRP A 234 -8.89 22.91 22.75
N ASP A 235 -8.72 23.23 24.04
CA ASP A 235 -8.57 22.25 25.12
C ASP A 235 -9.84 22.11 25.99
N LEU A 236 -9.76 21.31 27.06
CA LEU A 236 -10.90 21.09 27.97
C LEU A 236 -11.33 22.37 28.68
N ALA A 237 -10.38 23.24 29.05
CA ALA A 237 -10.66 24.48 29.77
C ALA A 237 -11.41 25.46 28.88
N GLU A 238 -10.97 25.63 27.63
CA GLU A 238 -11.62 26.48 26.64
C GLU A 238 -13.00 25.94 26.25
N CYS A 239 -13.11 24.62 26.07
CA CYS A 239 -14.37 23.94 25.79
C CYS A 239 -15.39 24.15 26.93
N ALA A 240 -14.96 23.95 28.18
CA ALA A 240 -15.79 24.15 29.36
C ALA A 240 -16.18 25.61 29.56
N ALA A 241 -15.27 26.56 29.32
CA ALA A 241 -15.56 27.99 29.42
C ALA A 241 -16.68 28.41 28.45
N VAL A 242 -16.73 27.81 27.26
CA VAL A 242 -17.77 28.08 26.27
C VAL A 242 -19.07 27.34 26.55
N LEU A 243 -19.00 26.09 26.99
CA LEU A 243 -20.15 25.21 27.09
C LEU A 243 -20.86 25.22 28.45
N LEU A 244 -20.18 25.57 29.54
CA LEU A 244 -20.74 25.53 30.90
C LEU A 244 -21.15 26.92 31.40
N GLU A 245 -22.24 26.97 32.16
CA GLU A 245 -22.73 28.20 32.81
C GLU A 245 -21.83 28.64 33.98
N GLU A 246 -21.84 29.91 34.38
CA GLU A 246 -20.95 30.45 35.43
C GLU A 246 -21.04 29.69 36.75
N HIS A 247 -22.23 29.23 37.14
CA HIS A 247 -22.45 28.45 38.36
C HIS A 247 -21.97 27.00 38.24
N GLN A 248 -21.70 26.50 37.03
CA GLN A 248 -21.12 25.18 36.75
C GLN A 248 -19.60 25.24 36.59
N ARG A 249 -18.99 26.44 36.59
CA ARG A 249 -17.53 26.67 36.50
C ARG A 249 -16.83 26.67 37.86
N GLU A 250 -17.40 26.06 38.90
CA GLU A 250 -16.84 26.04 40.26
C GLU A 250 -15.42 25.43 40.33
N PHE A 251 -14.99 24.67 39.32
CA PHE A 251 -13.64 24.13 39.20
C PHE A 251 -13.04 24.47 37.83
N SER A 252 -11.99 25.28 37.79
CA SER A 252 -11.21 25.48 36.55
C SER A 252 -10.59 24.15 36.12
N ALA A 253 -10.82 23.73 34.87
CA ALA A 253 -10.19 22.53 34.35
C ALA A 253 -8.66 22.66 34.48
N PRO A 254 -7.97 21.72 35.13
CA PRO A 254 -6.53 21.81 35.32
C PRO A 254 -5.82 21.70 33.98
N THR A 255 -4.83 22.57 33.74
CA THR A 255 -4.01 22.53 32.53
C THR A 255 -3.06 21.33 32.54
N ASP A 256 -2.68 20.85 31.36
CA ASP A 256 -1.71 19.76 31.23
C ASP A 256 -0.36 20.09 31.91
N GLU A 257 0.05 21.37 31.91
CA GLU A 257 1.22 21.85 32.65
C GLU A 257 1.07 21.67 34.16
N THR A 258 -0.11 21.95 34.71
CA THR A 258 -0.40 21.79 36.14
C THR A 258 -0.34 20.32 36.53
N ILE A 259 -0.90 19.44 35.69
CA ILE A 259 -0.89 17.98 35.87
C ILE A 259 0.55 17.44 35.80
N LEU A 260 1.34 17.85 34.81
CA LEU A 260 2.74 17.42 34.63
C LEU A 260 3.65 17.91 35.76
N LYS A 261 3.44 19.15 36.23
CA LYS A 261 4.21 19.71 37.35
C LYS A 261 3.91 18.97 38.66
N ALA A 262 2.65 18.62 38.88
CA ALA A 262 2.25 17.81 40.03
C ALA A 262 2.83 16.38 39.95
N LEU A 263 2.87 15.78 38.76
CA LEU A 263 3.46 14.45 38.53
C LEU A 263 4.96 14.38 38.86
N LYS A 264 5.73 15.41 38.50
CA LYS A 264 7.20 15.43 38.67
C LYS A 264 7.69 15.66 40.11
N THR A 265 6.79 15.79 41.09
CA THR A 265 7.16 16.13 42.46
C THR A 265 7.00 14.92 43.40
N ASP A 266 8.08 14.54 44.10
CA ASP A 266 8.24 13.21 44.72
C ASP A 266 7.68 13.07 46.16
N SER A 267 6.58 13.74 46.50
CA SER A 267 6.00 13.70 47.86
C SER A 267 4.60 13.08 47.88
N SER A 268 4.33 12.20 48.86
CA SER A 268 3.04 11.51 49.04
C SER A 268 1.83 12.45 49.09
N GLU A 269 1.94 13.57 49.82
CA GLU A 269 0.87 14.59 49.91
C GLU A 269 0.53 15.20 48.53
N LYS A 270 1.52 15.35 47.64
CA LYS A 270 1.29 15.90 46.30
C LYS A 270 0.72 14.88 45.31
N ARG A 271 0.91 13.57 45.52
CA ARG A 271 0.21 12.53 44.74
C ARG A 271 -1.27 12.46 45.09
N GLU A 272 -1.63 12.72 46.34
CA GLU A 272 -3.04 12.88 46.75
C GLU A 272 -3.67 14.11 46.07
N MET A 273 -2.98 15.25 46.09
CA MET A 273 -3.41 16.45 45.36
C MET A 273 -3.53 16.24 43.84
N LEU A 274 -2.66 15.42 43.23
CA LEU A 274 -2.77 15.03 41.82
C LEU A 274 -4.07 14.24 41.56
N GLY A 275 -4.42 13.32 42.46
CA GLY A 275 -5.68 12.59 42.41
C GLY A 275 -6.91 13.51 42.52
N GLU A 276 -6.87 14.51 43.41
CA GLU A 276 -7.93 15.53 43.52
C GLU A 276 -8.03 16.38 42.24
N THR A 277 -6.88 16.79 41.69
CA THR A 277 -6.79 17.57 40.46
C THR A 277 -7.42 16.82 39.27
N LEU A 278 -7.08 15.55 39.09
CA LEU A 278 -7.66 14.72 38.02
C LEU A 278 -9.13 14.36 38.28
N THR A 279 -9.56 14.29 39.54
CA THR A 279 -10.99 14.14 39.89
C THR A 279 -11.77 15.38 39.45
N ALA A 280 -11.25 16.58 39.71
CA ALA A 280 -11.84 17.83 39.22
C ALA A 280 -11.89 17.85 37.67
N ARG A 281 -10.83 17.40 37.00
CA ARG A 281 -10.81 17.23 35.53
C ARG A 281 -11.94 16.33 35.04
N ASN A 282 -12.14 15.16 35.66
CA ASN A 282 -13.20 14.22 35.28
C ASN A 282 -14.61 14.83 35.48
N THR A 283 -14.82 15.61 36.54
CA THR A 283 -16.08 16.34 36.76
C THR A 283 -16.36 17.33 35.64
N VAL A 284 -15.35 18.08 35.18
CA VAL A 284 -15.52 19.00 34.04
C VAL A 284 -15.83 18.25 32.76
N ILE A 285 -15.17 17.12 32.49
CA ILE A 285 -15.44 16.27 31.32
C ILE A 285 -16.92 15.80 31.32
N ASN A 286 -17.43 15.35 32.46
CA ASN A 286 -18.82 14.90 32.59
C ASN A 286 -19.83 16.06 32.44
N ALA A 287 -19.52 17.24 32.99
CA ALA A 287 -20.35 18.43 32.82
C ALA A 287 -20.41 18.85 31.33
N VAL A 288 -19.27 18.84 30.63
CA VAL A 288 -19.20 19.13 29.20
C VAL A 288 -20.00 18.12 28.38
N LEU A 289 -19.88 16.82 28.68
CA LEU A 289 -20.69 15.77 28.04
C LEU A 289 -22.19 16.06 28.17
N THR A 290 -22.65 16.38 29.39
CA THR A 290 -24.06 16.69 29.67
C THR A 290 -24.51 17.94 28.90
N ALA A 291 -23.72 19.02 28.95
CA ALA A 291 -24.05 20.28 28.28
C ALA A 291 -24.09 20.17 26.74
N VAL A 292 -23.29 19.28 26.15
CA VAL A 292 -23.32 19.00 24.71
C VAL A 292 -24.58 18.21 24.35
N ARG A 293 -24.92 17.18 25.13
CA ARG A 293 -26.14 16.38 24.93
C ARG A 293 -27.39 17.23 25.01
N ASP A 294 -27.51 18.06 26.04
CA ASP A 294 -28.67 18.93 26.25
C ASP A 294 -28.85 19.91 25.08
N ARG A 295 -27.76 20.50 24.57
CA ARG A 295 -27.80 21.39 23.40
C ARG A 295 -28.21 20.66 22.13
N VAL A 296 -27.62 19.49 21.88
CA VAL A 296 -27.93 18.69 20.68
C VAL A 296 -29.38 18.21 20.70
N GLN A 297 -29.91 17.79 21.86
CA GLN A 297 -31.28 17.32 22.02
C GLN A 297 -32.32 18.46 22.01
N SER A 298 -32.01 19.61 22.59
CA SER A 298 -32.90 20.78 22.59
C SER A 298 -33.02 21.47 21.22
N GLY A 299 -32.07 21.23 20.31
CA GLY A 299 -32.08 21.72 18.93
C GLY A 299 -33.17 21.11 18.02
N GLY A 300 -34.03 20.22 18.53
CA GLY A 300 -35.17 19.63 17.80
C GLY A 300 -34.78 18.59 16.75
N GLN A 301 -33.50 18.24 16.64
CA GLN A 301 -32.97 17.24 15.72
C GLN A 301 -32.40 16.07 16.52
N ASN A 302 -32.88 14.85 16.28
CA ASN A 302 -32.38 13.66 16.97
C ASN A 302 -31.03 13.23 16.37
N LEU A 303 -29.97 13.99 16.65
CA LEU A 303 -28.63 13.77 16.09
C LEU A 303 -27.84 12.69 16.84
N LEU A 304 -28.17 12.41 18.11
CA LEU A 304 -27.61 11.31 18.90
C LEU A 304 -28.48 10.07 18.72
N ILE A 305 -28.01 9.12 17.90
CA ILE A 305 -28.87 8.04 17.40
C ILE A 305 -28.97 6.85 18.36
N ASN A 306 -27.88 6.54 19.07
CA ASN A 306 -27.79 5.32 19.88
C ASN A 306 -27.88 5.64 21.38
N THR A 307 -28.40 4.72 22.20
CA THR A 307 -28.36 4.74 23.68
C THR A 307 -27.25 3.84 24.21
N ALA A 308 -26.74 4.11 25.42
CA ALA A 308 -25.71 3.25 26.02
C ALA A 308 -26.28 1.88 26.39
N LYS A 309 -25.39 0.88 26.45
CA LYS A 309 -25.75 -0.51 26.68
C LYS A 309 -25.36 -0.98 28.07
N LYS A 310 -25.94 -2.12 28.46
CA LYS A 310 -25.49 -2.85 29.65
C LYS A 310 -24.05 -3.31 29.45
N LEU A 311 -23.25 -3.14 30.49
CA LEU A 311 -21.86 -3.58 30.51
C LEU A 311 -21.79 -5.11 30.39
N SER A 312 -20.97 -5.60 29.47
CA SER A 312 -20.61 -7.03 29.40
C SER A 312 -19.10 -7.17 29.47
N THR A 313 -18.65 -8.07 30.33
CA THR A 313 -17.26 -8.51 30.45
C THR A 313 -17.07 -9.91 29.84
N ASP A 314 -18.05 -10.41 29.09
CA ASP A 314 -18.12 -11.81 28.67
C ASP A 314 -17.10 -12.14 27.58
N PHE A 315 -16.52 -13.34 27.69
CA PHE A 315 -15.65 -13.95 26.68
C PHE A 315 -16.25 -15.28 26.27
N MET A 316 -16.37 -15.53 24.97
CA MET A 316 -16.79 -16.82 24.46
C MET A 316 -15.66 -17.49 23.68
N ASP A 317 -15.06 -18.52 24.27
CA ASP A 317 -13.96 -19.26 23.69
C ASP A 317 -14.48 -20.31 22.69
N ILE A 318 -15.03 -19.84 21.56
CA ILE A 318 -15.53 -20.70 20.46
C ILE A 318 -14.41 -21.56 19.88
N CYS A 319 -13.18 -21.04 19.88
CA CYS A 319 -12.00 -21.72 19.43
C CYS A 319 -10.97 -21.80 20.58
N ARG A 320 -10.81 -23.00 21.15
CA ARG A 320 -9.81 -23.25 22.21
C ARG A 320 -8.40 -23.49 21.69
N GLN A 321 -8.24 -23.72 20.38
CA GLN A 321 -6.92 -23.83 19.79
C GLN A 321 -6.35 -22.42 19.62
N GLU A 322 -5.25 -22.14 20.33
CA GLU A 322 -4.63 -20.81 20.41
C GLU A 322 -4.31 -20.24 19.01
N ASP A 323 -3.84 -21.10 18.10
CA ASP A 323 -3.46 -20.72 16.74
C ASP A 323 -4.67 -20.41 15.85
N LEU A 324 -5.77 -21.14 16.03
CA LEU A 324 -7.01 -20.94 15.27
C LEU A 324 -7.86 -19.82 15.86
N SER A 325 -7.74 -19.53 17.16
CA SER A 325 -8.47 -18.44 17.82
C SER A 325 -8.06 -17.08 17.21
N LYS A 326 -6.75 -16.87 17.03
CA LYS A 326 -6.19 -15.69 16.34
C LYS A 326 -6.71 -15.54 14.92
N LEU A 327 -6.73 -16.63 14.14
CA LEU A 327 -7.22 -16.61 12.76
C LEU A 327 -8.71 -16.32 12.70
N PHE A 328 -9.50 -16.93 13.58
CA PHE A 328 -10.93 -16.72 13.67
C PHE A 328 -11.27 -15.28 14.09
N PHE A 329 -10.58 -14.74 15.09
CA PHE A 329 -10.70 -13.33 15.49
C PHE A 329 -10.29 -12.38 14.37
N MET A 330 -9.19 -12.64 13.66
CA MET A 330 -8.73 -11.82 12.53
C MET A 330 -9.74 -11.79 11.38
N GLN A 331 -10.31 -12.95 11.04
CA GLN A 331 -11.35 -13.06 10.01
C GLN A 331 -12.62 -12.30 10.42
N GLN A 332 -13.06 -12.44 11.67
CA GLN A 332 -14.21 -11.69 12.20
C GLN A 332 -13.97 -10.18 12.20
N PHE A 333 -12.78 -9.77 12.63
CA PHE A 333 -12.37 -8.37 12.66
C PHE A 333 -12.31 -7.77 11.26
N GLU A 334 -11.79 -8.51 10.27
CA GLU A 334 -11.74 -8.06 8.87
C GLU A 334 -13.16 -7.86 8.30
N VAL A 335 -14.06 -8.81 8.55
CA VAL A 335 -15.48 -8.69 8.15
C VAL A 335 -16.14 -7.49 8.81
N LEU A 336 -15.99 -7.31 10.13
CA LEU A 336 -16.57 -6.16 10.83
C LEU A 336 -15.92 -4.84 10.43
N SER A 337 -14.61 -4.82 10.13
CA SER A 337 -13.92 -3.62 9.65
C SER A 337 -14.45 -3.20 8.28
N LYS A 338 -14.64 -4.17 7.37
CA LYS A 338 -15.24 -3.92 6.05
C LYS A 338 -16.69 -3.45 6.15
N LEU A 339 -17.47 -4.04 7.05
CA LEU A 339 -18.84 -3.59 7.33
C LEU A 339 -18.86 -2.19 7.94
N ASN A 340 -17.95 -1.87 8.86
CA ASN A 340 -17.84 -0.53 9.44
C ASN A 340 -17.44 0.52 8.37
N GLU A 341 -16.57 0.17 7.41
CA GLU A 341 -16.26 1.02 6.25
C GLU A 341 -17.51 1.28 5.39
N LEU A 342 -18.25 0.22 5.05
CA LEU A 342 -19.49 0.32 4.26
C LEU A 342 -20.57 1.12 4.99
N TRP A 343 -20.78 0.86 6.28
CA TRP A 343 -21.72 1.61 7.11
C TRP A 343 -21.31 3.07 7.25
N SER A 344 -20.01 3.36 7.43
CA SER A 344 -19.53 4.76 7.51
C SER A 344 -19.79 5.50 6.21
N SER A 345 -19.49 4.88 5.06
CA SER A 345 -19.80 5.45 3.74
C SER A 345 -21.29 5.74 3.54
N ARG A 346 -22.18 4.82 3.96
CA ARG A 346 -23.64 5.02 3.87
C ARG A 346 -24.20 6.01 4.89
N LYS A 347 -23.61 6.10 6.08
CA LYS A 347 -23.98 7.08 7.12
C LYS A 347 -23.77 8.51 6.63
N ASP A 348 -22.75 8.72 5.82
CA ASP A 348 -22.43 10.01 5.20
C ASP A 348 -23.19 10.23 3.87
N SER A 349 -24.23 9.44 3.60
CA SER A 349 -25.07 9.49 2.38
C SER A 349 -24.28 9.27 1.08
N CYS A 350 -23.18 8.50 1.15
CA CYS A 350 -22.34 8.14 0.01
C CYS A 350 -21.98 9.36 -0.87
N PRO A 351 -21.21 10.34 -0.36
CA PRO A 351 -21.00 11.63 -1.04
C PRO A 351 -20.31 11.50 -2.40
N ASP A 352 -19.57 10.40 -2.61
CA ASP A 352 -18.87 10.08 -3.86
C ASP A 352 -19.68 9.20 -4.82
N ALA A 353 -20.91 8.81 -4.47
CA ALA A 353 -21.74 7.96 -5.32
C ALA A 353 -22.26 8.71 -6.57
N PRO A 354 -22.38 8.02 -7.72
CA PRO A 354 -22.91 8.63 -8.94
C PRO A 354 -24.39 8.98 -8.77
N VAL A 355 -24.74 10.23 -9.08
CA VAL A 355 -26.12 10.71 -9.04
C VAL A 355 -26.76 10.49 -10.42
N LEU A 356 -27.88 9.77 -10.45
CA LEU A 356 -28.59 9.40 -11.66
C LEU A 356 -29.93 10.14 -11.76
N GLN A 357 -30.18 10.82 -12.87
CA GLN A 357 -31.48 11.41 -13.19
C GLN A 357 -32.28 10.46 -14.07
N TYR A 358 -33.42 10.00 -13.58
CA TYR A 358 -34.34 9.16 -14.35
C TYR A 358 -34.87 9.89 -15.60
N GLN A 359 -34.82 9.23 -16.75
CA GLN A 359 -35.25 9.78 -18.04
C GLN A 359 -36.56 9.13 -18.56
N GLY A 360 -36.85 7.88 -18.20
CA GLY A 360 -38.07 7.19 -18.61
C GLY A 360 -37.90 5.68 -18.80
N MET A 361 -38.98 5.03 -19.26
CA MET A 361 -39.01 3.61 -19.59
C MET A 361 -38.96 3.39 -21.10
N ALA A 362 -38.18 2.42 -21.55
CA ALA A 362 -38.15 1.94 -22.91
C ALA A 362 -38.50 0.44 -22.94
N SER A 363 -39.16 -0.02 -24.00
CA SER A 363 -39.40 -1.45 -24.19
C SER A 363 -38.21 -2.05 -24.94
N GLY A 364 -37.37 -2.81 -24.24
CA GLY A 364 -36.20 -3.47 -24.79
C GLY A 364 -36.44 -4.95 -25.12
N VAL A 365 -35.42 -5.60 -25.68
CA VAL A 365 -35.48 -7.00 -26.16
C VAL A 365 -35.66 -8.01 -25.01
N ARG A 366 -35.35 -7.60 -23.77
CA ARG A 366 -35.48 -8.45 -22.56
C ARG A 366 -36.58 -8.00 -21.59
N GLY A 367 -37.35 -6.96 -21.90
CA GLY A 367 -38.41 -6.44 -21.03
C GLY A 367 -38.44 -4.92 -20.95
N VAL A 368 -38.99 -4.38 -19.86
CA VAL A 368 -39.02 -2.94 -19.58
C VAL A 368 -37.63 -2.51 -19.09
N GLU A 369 -37.01 -1.59 -19.82
CA GLU A 369 -35.70 -1.04 -19.51
C GLU A 369 -35.86 0.40 -18.99
N HIS A 370 -35.24 0.72 -17.87
CA HIS A 370 -35.28 2.05 -17.26
C HIS A 370 -34.03 2.84 -17.68
N THR A 371 -34.21 4.04 -18.24
CA THR A 371 -33.11 4.89 -18.72
C THR A 371 -32.79 5.99 -17.70
N PHE A 372 -31.51 6.21 -17.44
CA PHE A 372 -31.00 7.23 -16.52
C PHE A 372 -29.89 8.05 -17.17
N LYS A 373 -29.77 9.32 -16.79
CA LYS A 373 -28.68 10.23 -17.15
C LYS A 373 -27.78 10.44 -15.94
N VAL A 374 -26.48 10.27 -16.09
CA VAL A 374 -25.51 10.60 -15.03
C VAL A 374 -25.42 12.11 -14.87
N VAL A 375 -25.69 12.60 -13.66
CA VAL A 375 -25.64 14.03 -13.29
C VAL A 375 -24.27 14.39 -12.72
N SER A 376 -23.71 13.52 -11.89
CA SER A 376 -22.39 13.65 -11.28
C SER A 376 -21.81 12.28 -10.91
N GLY A 377 -20.49 12.19 -10.74
CA GLY A 377 -19.77 10.95 -10.47
C GLY A 377 -19.52 10.09 -11.72
N THR A 378 -18.79 9.00 -11.54
CA THR A 378 -18.49 8.02 -12.60
C THR A 378 -19.15 6.69 -12.27
N VAL A 379 -19.75 6.06 -13.27
CA VAL A 379 -20.27 4.70 -13.15
C VAL A 379 -19.24 3.77 -13.77
N ASP A 380 -18.45 3.10 -12.93
CA ASP A 380 -17.51 2.10 -13.40
C ASP A 380 -18.26 0.88 -13.97
N ILE A 381 -17.77 0.38 -15.10
CA ILE A 381 -18.32 -0.76 -15.81
C ILE A 381 -17.29 -1.89 -15.65
N PRO A 382 -17.60 -2.96 -14.90
CA PRO A 382 -16.67 -4.08 -14.75
C PRO A 382 -16.35 -4.69 -16.11
N THR A 383 -15.10 -5.09 -16.31
CA THR A 383 -14.60 -5.66 -17.57
C THR A 383 -15.05 -7.10 -17.83
N SER A 384 -15.72 -7.77 -16.87
CA SER A 384 -16.21 -9.13 -17.05
C SER A 384 -17.49 -9.47 -16.28
N ASP A 385 -18.29 -10.40 -16.82
CA ASP A 385 -19.52 -10.98 -16.22
C ASP A 385 -19.28 -11.72 -14.89
N LYS A 386 -18.02 -11.97 -14.47
CA LYS A 386 -17.71 -12.76 -13.26
C LYS A 386 -17.40 -11.92 -12.02
N GLU A 387 -17.37 -10.59 -12.15
CA GLU A 387 -17.13 -9.65 -11.06
C GLU A 387 -18.40 -8.94 -10.60
N MET A 388 -19.59 -9.50 -10.83
CA MET A 388 -20.82 -8.97 -10.23
C MET A 388 -20.84 -9.26 -8.73
N SER A 389 -20.19 -8.39 -7.96
CA SER A 389 -20.49 -8.20 -6.54
C SER A 389 -21.97 -7.88 -6.38
N PHE A 390 -22.64 -8.49 -5.40
CA PHE A 390 -24.07 -8.30 -5.10
C PHE A 390 -24.45 -6.81 -4.87
N PHE A 391 -23.47 -5.92 -4.66
CA PHE A 391 -23.65 -4.61 -4.04
C PHE A 391 -23.25 -3.40 -4.90
N ASP A 392 -22.83 -3.57 -6.15
CA ASP A 392 -22.21 -2.42 -6.83
C ASP A 392 -23.21 -1.35 -7.27
N LYS A 393 -24.52 -1.65 -7.35
CA LYS A 393 -25.53 -0.70 -7.88
C LYS A 393 -26.91 -0.83 -7.19
N LEU A 394 -26.95 -0.56 -5.87
CA LEU A 394 -28.20 -0.28 -5.16
C LEU A 394 -28.74 1.09 -5.62
N LEU A 395 -29.99 1.15 -6.04
CA LEU A 395 -30.66 2.40 -6.40
C LEU A 395 -31.56 2.84 -5.23
N VAL A 396 -31.37 4.08 -4.81
CA VAL A 396 -32.16 4.73 -3.77
C VAL A 396 -32.65 6.07 -4.33
N GLU A 397 -33.88 6.43 -4.01
CA GLU A 397 -34.41 7.76 -4.35
C GLU A 397 -33.72 8.83 -3.49
N ASP A 398 -33.10 9.82 -4.15
CA ASP A 398 -32.49 10.98 -3.48
C ASP A 398 -33.59 11.87 -2.90
N THR A 399 -34.01 11.53 -1.68
CA THR A 399 -34.87 12.37 -0.85
C THR A 399 -33.96 13.34 -0.10
N ARG A 400 -33.85 14.58 -0.59
CA ARG A 400 -32.99 15.65 -0.02
C ARG A 400 -33.33 16.09 1.42
N SER A 401 -34.04 15.26 2.19
CA SER A 401 -34.42 15.54 3.57
C SER A 401 -33.27 15.14 4.50
N GLU A 402 -32.46 16.11 4.91
CA GLU A 402 -31.38 15.94 5.90
C GLU A 402 -31.88 15.45 7.27
N ALA A 403 -33.19 15.50 7.52
CA ALA A 403 -33.81 15.13 8.79
C ALA A 403 -34.04 13.62 8.96
N GLU A 404 -34.22 12.83 7.88
CA GLU A 404 -34.54 11.40 7.96
C GLU A 404 -33.33 10.50 7.73
N ILE A 405 -33.24 9.38 8.47
CA ILE A 405 -32.18 8.38 8.32
C ILE A 405 -32.23 7.81 6.88
N PRO A 406 -31.14 7.91 6.09
CA PRO A 406 -31.07 7.38 4.74
C PRO A 406 -31.43 5.91 4.73
N VAL A 407 -32.20 5.48 3.74
CA VAL A 407 -32.68 4.10 3.70
C VAL A 407 -31.54 3.09 3.49
N GLU A 408 -30.49 3.49 2.79
CA GLU A 408 -29.26 2.72 2.62
C GLU A 408 -28.54 2.47 3.95
N ALA A 409 -28.68 3.37 4.95
CA ALA A 409 -28.12 3.17 6.27
C ALA A 409 -28.85 2.07 7.07
N LEU A 410 -30.07 1.70 6.64
CA LEU A 410 -30.88 0.61 7.21
C LEU A 410 -30.59 -0.75 6.53
N PHE A 411 -29.74 -0.77 5.50
CA PHE A 411 -29.47 -1.95 4.69
C PHE A 411 -28.54 -2.94 5.43
N ASN A 412 -29.01 -4.17 5.66
CA ASN A 412 -28.28 -5.21 6.38
C ASN A 412 -27.54 -6.15 5.43
N ASP A 413 -26.27 -5.86 5.13
CA ASP A 413 -25.43 -6.62 4.21
C ASP A 413 -25.27 -8.10 4.61
N LEU A 414 -25.20 -8.38 5.90
CA LEU A 414 -24.97 -9.74 6.40
C LEU A 414 -26.18 -10.66 6.19
N ALA A 415 -27.40 -10.12 6.22
CA ALA A 415 -28.61 -10.91 5.96
C ALA A 415 -28.72 -11.35 4.49
N VAL A 416 -28.16 -10.56 3.56
CA VAL A 416 -28.28 -10.79 2.11
C VAL A 416 -26.99 -11.28 1.45
N SER A 417 -25.92 -11.44 2.24
CA SER A 417 -24.65 -11.99 1.78
C SER A 417 -24.84 -13.39 1.18
N GLY A 418 -24.39 -13.55 -0.07
CA GLY A 418 -24.44 -14.83 -0.79
C GLY A 418 -25.82 -15.24 -1.30
N LEU A 419 -26.82 -14.35 -1.29
CA LEU A 419 -28.09 -14.61 -1.97
C LEU A 419 -27.92 -14.53 -3.49
N VAL A 420 -28.69 -15.35 -4.21
CA VAL A 420 -28.74 -15.36 -5.68
C VAL A 420 -29.91 -14.51 -6.14
N ILE A 421 -29.69 -13.65 -7.14
CA ILE A 421 -30.70 -12.77 -7.75
C ILE A 421 -31.06 -13.27 -9.16
N PRO A 422 -32.34 -13.28 -9.57
CA PRO A 422 -33.52 -12.87 -8.79
C PRO A 422 -33.80 -13.80 -7.60
N LEU A 423 -34.34 -13.24 -6.51
CA LEU A 423 -34.64 -13.97 -5.29
C LEU A 423 -35.59 -15.14 -5.58
N ASN A 424 -35.21 -16.33 -5.11
CA ASN A 424 -36.04 -17.53 -5.18
C ASN A 424 -36.78 -17.76 -3.85
N ARG A 425 -37.71 -18.72 -3.83
CA ARG A 425 -38.53 -19.05 -2.63
C ARG A 425 -37.74 -19.33 -1.35
N TRP A 426 -36.47 -19.73 -1.47
CA TRP A 426 -35.60 -20.10 -0.34
C TRP A 426 -34.74 -18.94 0.15
N THR A 427 -34.48 -17.95 -0.72
CA THR A 427 -33.66 -16.77 -0.43
C THR A 427 -34.51 -15.55 -0.05
N LYS A 428 -35.81 -15.57 -0.41
CA LYS A 428 -36.79 -14.54 -0.07
C LYS A 428 -36.92 -14.29 1.44
N ALA A 429 -36.90 -15.34 2.26
CA ALA A 429 -37.02 -15.20 3.72
C ALA A 429 -35.88 -14.35 4.34
N ASN A 430 -34.68 -14.35 3.75
CA ASN A 430 -33.57 -13.53 4.21
C ASN A 430 -33.67 -12.07 3.75
N TRP A 431 -34.35 -11.80 2.64
CA TRP A 431 -34.71 -10.44 2.21
C TRP A 431 -35.83 -9.86 3.06
N GLU A 432 -36.81 -10.67 3.46
CA GLU A 432 -37.91 -10.28 4.36
C GLU A 432 -37.42 -9.90 5.78
N LEU A 433 -36.17 -10.24 6.14
CA LEU A 433 -35.49 -9.80 7.37
C LEU A 433 -34.87 -8.38 7.27
N GLN A 434 -34.90 -7.73 6.10
CA GLN A 434 -34.49 -6.34 5.94
C GLN A 434 -35.49 -5.39 6.60
N HIS A 435 -35.05 -4.18 6.95
CA HIS A 435 -35.94 -3.15 7.49
C HIS A 435 -37.06 -2.80 6.49
N GLN A 436 -38.28 -2.51 6.96
CA GLN A 436 -39.42 -2.25 6.08
C GLN A 436 -39.14 -1.11 5.07
N LYS A 437 -38.56 0.01 5.52
CA LYS A 437 -38.12 1.09 4.63
C LYS A 437 -37.17 0.61 3.52
N VAL A 438 -36.26 -0.34 3.81
CA VAL A 438 -35.35 -0.90 2.79
C VAL A 438 -36.11 -1.71 1.76
N GLN A 439 -37.05 -2.54 2.21
CA GLN A 439 -37.87 -3.35 1.31
C GLN A 439 -38.73 -2.50 0.37
N GLU A 440 -39.17 -1.33 0.83
CA GLU A 440 -40.03 -0.42 0.07
C GLU A 440 -39.26 0.53 -0.86
N ASN A 441 -38.07 0.99 -0.46
CA ASN A 441 -37.39 2.12 -1.13
C ASN A 441 -36.03 1.78 -1.76
N VAL A 442 -35.47 0.58 -1.54
CA VAL A 442 -34.23 0.14 -2.20
C VAL A 442 -34.57 -0.70 -3.43
N LEU A 443 -34.10 -0.25 -4.59
CA LEU A 443 -34.24 -0.95 -5.86
C LEU A 443 -32.88 -1.54 -6.28
N LEU A 444 -32.92 -2.61 -7.07
CA LEU A 444 -31.73 -3.32 -7.54
C LEU A 444 -31.70 -3.29 -9.06
N ALA A 445 -30.61 -2.75 -9.64
CA ALA A 445 -30.49 -2.56 -11.08
C ALA A 445 -29.50 -3.55 -11.71
N ASP A 446 -29.92 -4.19 -12.81
CA ASP A 446 -29.07 -4.97 -13.70
C ASP A 446 -28.61 -4.09 -14.87
N ILE A 447 -27.30 -3.91 -15.04
CA ILE A 447 -26.72 -3.12 -16.14
C ILE A 447 -26.07 -4.09 -17.15
N PRO A 448 -26.69 -4.36 -18.31
CA PRO A 448 -26.14 -5.26 -19.30
C PRO A 448 -24.88 -4.69 -19.98
N MET A 449 -23.90 -5.55 -20.27
CA MET A 449 -22.65 -5.20 -20.97
C MET A 449 -22.86 -4.80 -22.44
N THR A 450 -22.45 -3.59 -22.83
CA THR A 450 -22.19 -3.21 -24.25
C THR A 450 -20.75 -3.53 -24.65
N HIS A 451 -20.54 -4.29 -25.73
CA HIS A 451 -19.20 -4.62 -26.25
C HIS A 451 -18.73 -3.44 -27.11
N ALA A 452 -18.27 -2.38 -26.46
CA ALA A 452 -18.05 -1.07 -27.09
C ALA A 452 -17.21 -1.09 -28.38
N ALA A 453 -16.22 -1.99 -28.52
CA ALA A 453 -15.41 -2.09 -29.74
C ALA A 453 -16.20 -2.68 -30.94
N ILE A 454 -17.00 -3.73 -30.70
CA ILE A 454 -17.84 -4.36 -31.73
C ILE A 454 -18.96 -3.40 -32.12
N ASP A 455 -19.57 -2.73 -31.14
CA ASP A 455 -20.61 -1.73 -31.35
C ASP A 455 -20.08 -0.49 -32.10
N ALA A 456 -18.86 -0.03 -31.78
CA ALA A 456 -18.22 1.06 -32.49
C ALA A 456 -17.85 0.69 -33.93
N CYS A 457 -17.40 -0.54 -34.18
CA CYS A 457 -17.08 -1.03 -35.52
C CYS A 457 -18.36 -1.13 -36.38
N GLN A 458 -19.42 -1.74 -35.84
CA GLN A 458 -20.72 -1.83 -36.51
C GLN A 458 -21.29 -0.44 -36.83
N SER A 459 -21.34 0.45 -35.83
CA SER A 459 -21.86 1.82 -36.00
C SER A 459 -21.07 2.60 -37.05
N LYS A 460 -19.75 2.42 -37.12
CA LYS A 460 -18.91 3.06 -38.14
C LYS A 460 -19.16 2.50 -39.53
N LEU A 461 -19.33 1.19 -39.68
CA LEU A 461 -19.65 0.56 -40.98
C LEU A 461 -21.00 1.03 -41.51
N GLU A 462 -22.02 1.07 -40.65
CA GLU A 462 -23.36 1.57 -41.00
C GLU A 462 -23.28 3.04 -41.46
N ARG A 463 -22.58 3.90 -40.69
CA ARG A 463 -22.34 5.29 -41.09
C ARG A 463 -21.56 5.42 -42.40
N LEU A 464 -20.58 4.55 -42.65
CA LEU A 464 -19.83 4.57 -43.91
C LEU A 464 -20.70 4.19 -45.11
N ILE A 465 -21.62 3.23 -44.93
CA ILE A 465 -22.62 2.88 -45.96
C ILE A 465 -23.51 4.09 -46.27
N GLU A 466 -23.96 4.82 -45.25
CA GLU A 466 -24.74 6.05 -45.44
C GLU A 466 -23.93 7.14 -46.16
N CYS A 467 -22.68 7.38 -45.75
CA CYS A 467 -21.79 8.31 -46.43
C CYS A 467 -21.58 7.91 -47.91
N TYR A 468 -21.39 6.62 -48.21
CA TYR A 468 -21.24 6.14 -49.58
C TYR A 468 -22.51 6.38 -50.40
N LYS A 469 -23.70 6.09 -49.83
CA LYS A 469 -25.00 6.35 -50.47
C LYS A 469 -25.23 7.83 -50.76
N SER A 470 -24.65 8.73 -49.96
CA SER A 470 -24.75 10.18 -50.15
C SER A 470 -23.93 10.72 -51.33
N ILE A 471 -23.05 9.92 -51.92
CA ILE A 471 -22.22 10.31 -53.07
C ILE A 471 -22.93 9.88 -54.36
N ASP A 472 -23.42 10.84 -55.14
CA ASP A 472 -24.28 10.58 -56.30
C ASP A 472 -23.58 9.91 -57.49
N SER A 473 -22.26 10.02 -57.59
CA SER A 473 -21.47 9.47 -58.70
C SER A 473 -21.09 7.98 -58.53
N LEU A 474 -21.44 7.34 -57.41
CA LEU A 474 -21.03 5.97 -57.09
C LEU A 474 -22.17 4.96 -57.29
N PRO A 475 -21.88 3.71 -57.71
CA PRO A 475 -22.88 2.67 -57.89
C PRO A 475 -23.45 2.20 -56.55
N LYS A 476 -24.78 2.27 -56.37
CA LYS A 476 -25.46 2.04 -55.08
C LYS A 476 -26.14 0.66 -54.95
N GLU A 477 -26.44 -0.01 -56.06
CA GLU A 477 -27.26 -1.25 -56.13
C GLU A 477 -26.64 -2.44 -55.37
N TRP A 478 -25.31 -2.53 -55.31
CA TRP A 478 -24.63 -3.64 -54.62
C TRP A 478 -24.79 -3.57 -53.09
N LEU A 479 -24.98 -2.37 -52.52
CA LEU A 479 -25.16 -2.18 -51.08
C LEU A 479 -26.48 -2.77 -50.56
N GLU A 480 -27.48 -2.92 -51.43
CA GLU A 480 -28.77 -3.54 -51.07
C GLU A 480 -28.64 -5.04 -50.78
N HIS A 481 -27.53 -5.64 -51.21
CA HIS A 481 -27.23 -7.06 -51.05
C HIS A 481 -26.28 -7.33 -49.87
N VAL A 482 -25.83 -6.29 -49.13
CA VAL A 482 -24.92 -6.41 -47.97
C VAL A 482 -25.71 -6.41 -46.66
N CYS A 483 -25.44 -7.39 -45.80
CA CYS A 483 -26.04 -7.53 -44.46
C CYS A 483 -24.94 -7.54 -43.39
N ILE A 484 -25.00 -6.62 -42.43
CA ILE A 484 -24.09 -6.57 -41.27
C ILE A 484 -24.83 -7.15 -40.07
N GLU A 485 -24.28 -8.18 -39.44
CA GLU A 485 -24.91 -8.90 -38.33
C GLU A 485 -23.95 -9.05 -37.14
N ARG A 486 -24.45 -8.78 -35.93
CA ARG A 486 -23.70 -8.97 -34.69
C ARG A 486 -24.01 -10.34 -34.08
N VAL A 487 -22.98 -11.16 -33.90
CA VAL A 487 -23.09 -12.51 -33.35
C VAL A 487 -23.01 -12.46 -31.83
N LEU A 488 -24.15 -12.35 -31.15
CA LEU A 488 -24.22 -12.32 -29.68
C LEU A 488 -24.09 -13.72 -29.06
N LYS A 489 -24.74 -14.72 -29.66
CA LYS A 489 -24.69 -16.14 -29.27
C LYS A 489 -24.50 -17.01 -30.51
N GLY A 490 -23.30 -17.57 -30.67
CA GLY A 490 -22.97 -18.33 -31.88
C GLY A 490 -23.81 -19.59 -32.12
N THR A 491 -24.38 -20.21 -31.08
CA THR A 491 -25.21 -21.42 -31.24
C THR A 491 -26.59 -21.14 -31.82
N ASP A 492 -27.12 -19.93 -31.62
CA ASP A 492 -28.53 -19.60 -31.87
C ASP A 492 -28.69 -18.60 -33.05
N HIS A 493 -27.58 -18.11 -33.61
CA HIS A 493 -27.58 -17.12 -34.68
C HIS A 493 -27.91 -17.78 -36.04
N PRO A 494 -28.79 -17.21 -36.88
CA PRO A 494 -29.29 -17.86 -38.09
C PRO A 494 -28.22 -18.05 -39.18
N ALA A 495 -28.43 -19.05 -40.04
CA ALA A 495 -27.55 -19.34 -41.17
C ALA A 495 -27.66 -18.27 -42.28
N PRO A 496 -26.59 -18.02 -43.06
CA PRO A 496 -26.62 -17.09 -44.18
C PRO A 496 -27.56 -17.57 -45.29
N SER A 497 -28.34 -16.65 -45.86
CA SER A 497 -29.21 -16.93 -47.01
C SER A 497 -28.45 -16.83 -48.34
N LYS A 498 -28.84 -17.63 -49.35
CA LYS A 498 -28.21 -17.61 -50.67
C LYS A 498 -28.53 -16.29 -51.40
N GLY A 499 -27.51 -15.64 -51.98
CA GLY A 499 -27.65 -14.44 -52.82
C GLY A 499 -27.41 -13.10 -52.13
N LYS A 500 -26.97 -13.10 -50.86
CA LYS A 500 -26.55 -11.90 -50.11
C LYS A 500 -25.12 -12.01 -49.62
N THR A 501 -24.47 -10.87 -49.41
CA THR A 501 -23.14 -10.76 -48.79
C THR A 501 -23.31 -10.45 -47.31
N TYR A 502 -22.69 -11.24 -46.44
CA TYR A 502 -22.81 -11.09 -44.99
C TYR A 502 -21.49 -10.63 -44.36
N VAL A 503 -21.58 -9.70 -43.41
CA VAL A 503 -20.48 -9.26 -42.55
C VAL A 503 -20.86 -9.58 -41.11
N TYR A 504 -20.21 -10.58 -40.52
CA TYR A 504 -20.46 -11.00 -39.15
C TYR A 504 -19.45 -10.37 -38.19
N ALA A 505 -19.93 -9.66 -37.17
CA ALA A 505 -19.10 -9.06 -36.13
C ALA A 505 -19.32 -9.74 -34.77
N GLY A 506 -18.24 -10.14 -34.09
CA GLY A 506 -18.32 -10.86 -32.83
C GLY A 506 -16.93 -11.14 -32.26
N THR A 507 -16.87 -11.57 -31.00
CA THR A 507 -15.63 -12.09 -30.40
C THR A 507 -15.19 -13.38 -31.10
N LEU A 508 -13.90 -13.73 -31.00
CA LEU A 508 -13.35 -14.97 -31.59
C LEU A 508 -14.15 -16.21 -31.21
N TYR A 509 -14.58 -16.32 -29.94
CA TYR A 509 -15.33 -17.47 -29.46
C TYR A 509 -16.79 -17.49 -29.95
N GLN A 510 -17.45 -16.33 -30.05
CA GLN A 510 -18.79 -16.22 -30.64
C GLN A 510 -18.78 -16.65 -32.11
N LEU A 511 -17.82 -16.16 -32.89
CA LEU A 511 -17.66 -16.51 -34.31
C LEU A 511 -17.20 -17.96 -34.52
N TYR A 512 -16.35 -18.49 -33.63
CA TYR A 512 -15.98 -19.91 -33.62
C TYR A 512 -17.19 -20.82 -33.41
N ASN A 513 -18.04 -20.51 -32.41
CA ASN A 513 -19.23 -21.30 -32.15
C ASN A 513 -20.27 -21.19 -33.26
N PHE A 514 -20.43 -19.99 -33.84
CA PHE A 514 -21.30 -19.78 -35.00
C PHE A 514 -20.87 -20.60 -36.21
N SER A 515 -19.58 -20.54 -36.55
CA SER A 515 -19.01 -21.31 -37.66
C SER A 515 -19.05 -22.82 -37.43
N LYS A 516 -18.88 -23.27 -36.18
CA LYS A 516 -19.02 -24.68 -35.81
C LYS A 516 -20.44 -25.22 -36.06
N THR A 517 -21.46 -24.40 -35.78
CA THR A 517 -22.87 -24.80 -35.91
C THR A 517 -23.32 -24.86 -37.39
N HIS A 518 -22.87 -23.92 -38.22
CA HIS A 518 -23.37 -23.75 -39.59
C HIS A 518 -22.38 -24.16 -40.70
N ASN A 519 -21.15 -24.56 -40.34
CA ASN A 519 -20.09 -24.99 -41.27
C ASN A 519 -19.91 -24.04 -42.48
N ILE A 520 -19.74 -22.76 -42.19
CA ILE A 520 -19.63 -21.69 -43.19
C ILE A 520 -18.19 -21.52 -43.68
N GLN A 521 -18.03 -21.17 -44.96
CA GLN A 521 -16.78 -20.62 -45.51
C GLN A 521 -16.91 -19.11 -45.69
N VAL A 522 -15.83 -18.37 -45.45
CA VAL A 522 -15.79 -16.90 -45.57
C VAL A 522 -14.75 -16.45 -46.60
N ASP A 523 -15.09 -15.39 -47.35
CA ASP A 523 -14.21 -14.81 -48.37
C ASP A 523 -13.16 -13.85 -47.77
N ALA A 524 -13.43 -13.29 -46.59
CA ALA A 524 -12.52 -12.39 -45.91
C ALA A 524 -12.63 -12.47 -44.38
N VAL A 525 -11.51 -12.25 -43.69
CA VAL A 525 -11.45 -12.08 -42.23
C VAL A 525 -10.76 -10.75 -41.93
N ILE A 526 -11.35 -9.94 -41.06
CA ILE A 526 -10.77 -8.69 -40.56
C ILE A 526 -10.50 -8.86 -39.07
N ALA A 527 -9.26 -8.65 -38.66
CA ALA A 527 -8.85 -8.67 -37.26
C ALA A 527 -8.40 -7.26 -36.85
N ASP A 528 -9.08 -6.70 -35.84
CA ASP A 528 -8.69 -5.45 -35.18
C ASP A 528 -7.91 -5.77 -33.90
N GLU A 529 -7.05 -4.86 -33.46
CA GLU A 529 -6.11 -5.07 -32.34
C GLU A 529 -5.29 -6.37 -32.47
N ALA A 530 -4.89 -6.72 -33.70
CA ALA A 530 -4.25 -8.00 -33.99
C ALA A 530 -2.86 -8.18 -33.36
N GLY A 531 -2.25 -7.10 -32.86
CA GLY A 531 -1.06 -7.15 -31.99
C GLY A 531 -1.34 -7.79 -30.63
N GLN A 532 -2.60 -7.88 -30.20
CA GLN A 532 -3.04 -8.50 -28.94
C GLN A 532 -3.68 -9.88 -29.15
N ILE A 533 -3.91 -10.28 -30.41
CA ILE A 533 -4.54 -11.57 -30.73
C ILE A 533 -3.45 -12.61 -30.93
N ALA A 534 -3.43 -13.64 -30.07
CA ALA A 534 -2.53 -14.78 -30.24
C ALA A 534 -2.83 -15.57 -31.53
N LEU A 535 -1.78 -16.07 -32.19
CA LEU A 535 -1.89 -16.87 -33.42
C LEU A 535 -2.81 -18.10 -33.25
N ALA A 536 -2.74 -18.77 -32.09
CA ALA A 536 -3.60 -19.90 -31.78
C ALA A 536 -5.09 -19.51 -31.72
N SER A 537 -5.40 -18.33 -31.18
CA SER A 537 -6.78 -17.87 -31.01
C SER A 537 -7.41 -17.45 -32.34
N ILE A 538 -6.67 -16.77 -33.23
CA ILE A 538 -7.20 -16.39 -34.54
C ILE A 538 -7.44 -17.63 -35.43
N SER A 539 -6.66 -18.70 -35.24
CA SER A 539 -6.77 -19.94 -36.03
C SER A 539 -8.17 -20.58 -35.93
N LEU A 540 -8.86 -20.37 -34.79
CA LEU A 540 -10.24 -20.82 -34.55
C LEU A 540 -11.23 -20.21 -35.54
N VAL A 541 -10.95 -19.01 -36.05
CA VAL A 541 -11.79 -18.32 -37.03
C VAL A 541 -11.22 -18.51 -38.45
N LEU A 542 -9.89 -18.44 -38.63
CA LEU A 542 -9.23 -18.59 -39.94
C LEU A 542 -9.44 -19.96 -40.59
N ARG A 543 -9.74 -21.01 -39.81
CA ARG A 543 -10.11 -22.33 -40.36
C ARG A 543 -11.30 -22.30 -41.32
N ASN A 544 -12.13 -21.25 -41.25
CA ASN A 544 -13.30 -21.07 -42.11
C ASN A 544 -12.98 -20.21 -43.35
N LEU A 545 -11.77 -19.67 -43.48
CA LEU A 545 -11.37 -18.86 -44.62
C LEU A 545 -11.28 -19.73 -45.88
N ALA A 546 -11.88 -19.28 -46.97
CA ALA A 546 -11.78 -19.96 -48.26
C ALA A 546 -10.31 -20.02 -48.75
N PRO A 547 -9.92 -20.99 -49.59
CA PRO A 547 -8.56 -21.08 -50.13
C PRO A 547 -8.08 -19.84 -50.88
N THR A 548 -9.01 -19.05 -51.43
CA THR A 548 -8.75 -17.77 -52.12
C THR A 548 -9.15 -16.55 -51.27
N GLY A 549 -9.43 -16.77 -49.98
CA GLY A 549 -9.91 -15.75 -49.07
C GLY A 549 -8.82 -14.76 -48.66
N ARG A 550 -9.24 -13.58 -48.21
CA ARG A 550 -8.34 -12.48 -47.83
C ARG A 550 -8.34 -12.28 -46.32
N ILE A 551 -7.21 -11.85 -45.77
CA ILE A 551 -7.10 -11.49 -44.36
C ILE A 551 -6.64 -10.03 -44.29
N ILE A 552 -7.35 -9.23 -43.51
CA ILE A 552 -6.97 -7.86 -43.15
C ILE A 552 -6.63 -7.88 -41.68
N ILE A 553 -5.44 -7.40 -41.35
CA ILE A 553 -4.89 -7.41 -40.00
C ILE A 553 -4.60 -5.95 -39.66
N ALA A 554 -5.29 -5.42 -38.66
CA ALA A 554 -5.12 -4.07 -38.14
C ALA A 554 -4.70 -4.17 -36.68
N GLY A 555 -3.72 -3.37 -36.29
CA GLY A 555 -3.15 -3.38 -34.95
C GLY A 555 -1.75 -2.76 -34.94
N ASP A 556 -1.14 -2.73 -33.78
CA ASP A 556 0.18 -2.17 -33.56
C ASP A 556 1.15 -3.29 -33.15
N SER A 557 2.20 -3.52 -33.96
CA SER A 557 3.18 -4.60 -33.74
C SER A 557 4.24 -4.24 -32.72
N GLU A 558 4.35 -2.95 -32.40
CA GLU A 558 5.30 -2.41 -31.43
C GLU A 558 4.55 -1.84 -30.22
N GLN A 559 3.31 -2.29 -29.99
CA GLN A 559 2.44 -1.82 -28.92
C GLN A 559 3.03 -2.19 -27.56
N LEU A 560 3.85 -1.29 -27.06
CA LEU A 560 4.55 -1.35 -25.80
C LEU A 560 4.42 0.02 -25.16
N ALA A 561 4.39 0.09 -23.82
CA ALA A 561 4.47 1.38 -23.15
C ALA A 561 5.71 2.17 -23.65
N PRO A 562 5.63 3.50 -23.78
CA PRO A 562 6.78 4.36 -24.09
C PRO A 562 8.05 3.97 -23.32
N ILE A 563 9.07 3.42 -24.00
CA ILE A 563 10.38 3.19 -23.38
C ILE A 563 11.16 4.50 -23.45
N PHE A 564 11.12 5.27 -22.36
CA PHE A 564 11.81 6.57 -22.27
C PHE A 564 13.34 6.48 -22.24
N SER A 565 13.91 5.30 -21.98
CA SER A 565 15.36 5.03 -21.95
C SER A 565 15.61 3.53 -22.02
N GLY A 566 16.17 3.06 -23.13
CA GLY A 566 16.44 1.66 -23.41
C GLY A 566 16.24 1.37 -24.90
N SER A 567 16.85 0.31 -25.41
CA SER A 567 16.54 -0.16 -26.77
C SER A 567 15.26 -0.97 -26.70
N TYR A 568 14.26 -0.65 -27.54
CA TYR A 568 13.15 -1.56 -27.76
C TYR A 568 13.71 -2.96 -28.07
N PRO A 569 13.24 -4.02 -27.38
CA PRO A 569 13.77 -5.36 -27.58
C PRO A 569 13.63 -5.72 -29.06
N ARG A 570 14.70 -6.19 -29.69
CA ARG A 570 14.58 -6.77 -31.04
C ARG A 570 13.64 -7.96 -30.93
N LEU A 571 12.50 -7.84 -31.59
CA LEU A 571 11.40 -8.80 -31.56
C LEU A 571 11.87 -10.25 -31.77
N LYS A 572 11.18 -11.16 -31.08
CA LYS A 572 11.59 -12.54 -30.75
C LYS A 572 11.91 -13.40 -31.99
N THR A 573 12.88 -14.31 -31.84
CA THR A 573 13.31 -15.28 -32.87
C THR A 573 12.29 -16.38 -33.19
N SER A 574 11.14 -16.42 -32.51
CA SER A 574 10.08 -17.43 -32.71
C SER A 574 8.67 -16.82 -32.71
N ALA A 575 8.08 -16.71 -33.90
CA ALA A 575 6.76 -16.11 -34.11
C ALA A 575 5.58 -16.97 -33.59
N LEU A 576 5.78 -18.27 -33.37
CA LEU A 576 4.67 -19.22 -33.14
C LEU A 576 3.90 -19.00 -31.83
N PHE A 577 4.49 -18.29 -30.86
CA PHE A 577 3.89 -17.97 -29.56
C PHE A 577 3.57 -16.47 -29.40
N GLY A 578 3.73 -15.69 -30.47
CA GLY A 578 3.46 -14.25 -30.49
C GLY A 578 2.06 -13.90 -30.99
N SER A 579 1.84 -12.61 -31.21
CA SER A 579 0.64 -12.09 -31.85
C SER A 579 0.60 -12.50 -33.32
N VAL A 580 -0.60 -12.42 -33.92
CA VAL A 580 -0.77 -12.63 -35.36
C VAL A 580 0.05 -11.61 -36.16
N LEU A 581 0.16 -10.38 -35.65
CA LEU A 581 0.91 -9.33 -36.30
C LEU A 581 2.43 -9.58 -36.22
N ASP A 582 2.93 -10.15 -35.12
CA ASP A 582 4.34 -10.57 -34.99
C ASP A 582 4.72 -11.58 -36.08
N CYS A 583 3.83 -12.53 -36.36
CA CYS A 583 4.04 -13.54 -37.41
C CYS A 583 4.14 -12.96 -38.82
N VAL A 584 3.38 -11.91 -39.11
CA VAL A 584 3.34 -11.28 -40.44
C VAL A 584 4.52 -10.32 -40.61
N MET A 585 4.92 -9.64 -39.55
CA MET A 585 6.05 -8.70 -39.57
C MET A 585 7.41 -9.42 -39.52
N PHE A 586 7.50 -10.62 -38.92
CA PHE A 586 8.70 -11.48 -38.88
C PHE A 586 8.70 -12.58 -39.95
N SER A 587 8.84 -12.20 -41.22
CA SER A 587 9.20 -13.13 -42.31
C SER A 587 10.64 -12.84 -42.77
N GLN A 588 11.56 -13.76 -42.49
CA GLN A 588 13.00 -13.61 -42.72
C GLN A 588 13.38 -13.17 -44.15
N LYS A 589 14.31 -12.21 -44.26
CA LYS A 589 15.38 -12.26 -45.27
C LYS A 589 16.71 -12.47 -44.55
N GLU A 590 17.23 -13.69 -44.61
CA GLU A 590 18.65 -13.97 -44.41
C GLU A 590 19.43 -13.29 -45.56
N GLY A 591 20.22 -12.28 -45.23
CA GLY A 591 21.13 -11.59 -46.14
C GLY A 591 21.88 -10.49 -45.37
N PRO A 592 23.14 -10.17 -45.74
CA PRO A 592 23.90 -9.14 -45.02
C PRO A 592 23.21 -7.80 -45.22
N VAL A 593 22.70 -7.23 -44.14
CA VAL A 593 22.14 -5.88 -44.14
C VAL A 593 23.30 -4.92 -44.37
N LEU A 594 23.37 -4.33 -45.57
CA LEU A 594 24.23 -3.20 -45.86
C LEU A 594 23.92 -2.07 -44.86
N PRO A 595 24.93 -1.31 -44.40
CA PRO A 595 24.71 -0.19 -43.49
C PRO A 595 23.80 0.84 -44.18
N TYR A 596 22.65 1.11 -43.55
CA TYR A 596 21.70 2.15 -43.95
C TYR A 596 22.43 3.51 -43.93
N THR A 597 22.99 3.87 -45.08
CA THR A 597 23.66 5.13 -45.36
C THR A 597 23.02 5.70 -46.61
N SER A 598 21.81 6.25 -46.46
CA SER A 598 21.21 7.31 -47.27
C SER A 598 19.75 7.46 -46.87
N GLN A 599 19.28 8.70 -46.80
CA GLN A 599 17.85 9.01 -46.73
C GLN A 599 17.12 8.22 -47.83
N PRO A 600 16.11 7.39 -47.51
CA PRO A 600 15.17 6.99 -48.54
C PRO A 600 14.32 8.21 -48.84
N ASP A 601 14.41 8.72 -50.06
CA ASP A 601 13.39 9.60 -50.62
C ASP A 601 12.00 8.99 -50.33
N GLU A 602 10.99 9.84 -50.11
CA GLU A 602 9.60 9.45 -49.80
C GLU A 602 8.98 8.46 -50.82
N ASP A 603 9.62 8.21 -51.96
CA ASP A 603 9.08 7.47 -53.11
C ASP A 603 9.81 6.18 -53.53
N THR A 604 10.84 5.69 -52.85
CA THR A 604 11.58 4.48 -53.31
C THR A 604 11.78 3.39 -52.26
N LEU A 605 10.82 2.46 -52.20
CA LEU A 605 11.02 1.08 -51.72
C LEU A 605 10.17 0.13 -52.58
N GLU A 606 10.82 -0.45 -53.60
CA GLU A 606 10.19 -1.38 -54.54
C GLU A 606 9.97 -2.79 -53.94
N SER A 607 8.72 -3.25 -54.09
CA SER A 607 8.29 -4.58 -54.54
C SER A 607 8.31 -5.84 -53.64
N SER A 608 8.64 -5.79 -52.33
CA SER A 608 8.38 -6.97 -51.45
C SER A 608 7.59 -6.71 -50.16
N GLN A 609 7.21 -5.46 -49.87
CA GLN A 609 6.42 -5.08 -48.68
C GLN A 609 5.07 -4.40 -49.03
N ASN A 610 4.55 -4.58 -50.25
CA ASN A 610 3.34 -3.88 -50.74
C ASN A 610 2.02 -4.22 -50.02
N THR A 611 2.02 -5.10 -49.01
CA THR A 611 0.80 -5.54 -48.30
C THR A 611 0.66 -4.97 -46.88
N VAL A 612 1.68 -4.27 -46.35
CA VAL A 612 1.66 -3.69 -45.01
C VAL A 612 1.78 -2.17 -45.10
N ILE A 613 0.84 -1.44 -44.47
CA ILE A 613 0.75 0.03 -44.57
C ILE A 613 0.73 0.63 -43.15
N GLN A 614 1.70 1.49 -42.84
CA GLN A 614 1.67 2.31 -41.62
C GLN A 614 0.84 3.58 -41.87
N LEU A 615 -0.19 3.80 -41.06
CA LEU A 615 -0.95 5.07 -41.05
C LEU A 615 -0.14 6.14 -40.31
N THR A 616 0.19 7.25 -40.97
CA THR A 616 1.03 8.30 -40.39
C THR A 616 0.23 9.41 -39.70
N GLU A 617 -1.08 9.50 -39.90
CA GLU A 617 -1.91 10.53 -39.27
C GLU A 617 -2.39 10.07 -37.89
N ASN A 618 -2.06 10.82 -36.83
CA ASN A 618 -2.48 10.48 -35.47
C ASN A 618 -3.35 11.58 -34.83
N PHE A 619 -4.64 11.28 -34.70
CA PHE A 619 -5.66 12.21 -34.21
C PHE A 619 -5.79 12.27 -32.67
N ARG A 620 -5.05 11.43 -31.94
CA ARG A 620 -5.14 11.33 -30.47
C ARG A 620 -3.93 11.95 -29.76
N LEU A 621 -2.77 11.96 -30.41
CA LEU A 621 -1.50 12.43 -29.85
C LEU A 621 -1.29 13.93 -30.06
N ASN A 622 -0.76 14.60 -29.02
CA ASN A 622 -0.24 15.97 -29.11
C ASN A 622 1.11 15.98 -29.86
N PRO A 623 1.69 17.16 -30.18
CA PRO A 623 2.89 17.23 -31.01
C PRO A 623 4.08 16.53 -30.37
N ASP A 624 4.23 16.67 -29.05
CA ASP A 624 5.34 16.10 -28.28
C ASP A 624 5.29 14.56 -28.26
N LEU A 625 4.10 13.99 -28.06
CA LEU A 625 3.89 12.55 -28.11
C LEU A 625 3.99 12.01 -29.54
N GLY A 626 3.55 12.77 -30.54
CA GLY A 626 3.71 12.38 -31.94
C GLY A 626 5.18 12.31 -32.37
N GLU A 627 6.00 13.25 -31.89
CA GLU A 627 7.45 13.27 -32.11
C GLU A 627 8.14 12.11 -31.37
N PHE A 628 7.77 11.85 -30.12
CA PHE A 628 8.27 10.72 -29.35
C PHE A 628 7.94 9.38 -30.04
N VAL A 629 6.68 9.15 -30.43
CA VAL A 629 6.27 7.92 -31.11
C VAL A 629 6.99 7.77 -32.46
N SER A 630 7.32 8.88 -33.14
CA SER A 630 8.12 8.84 -34.38
C SER A 630 9.56 8.33 -34.21
N THR A 631 10.03 8.12 -32.97
CA THR A 631 11.33 7.45 -32.71
C THR A 631 11.25 5.93 -32.77
N ILE A 632 10.04 5.36 -32.65
CA ILE A 632 9.78 3.92 -32.59
C ILE A 632 9.48 3.36 -33.98
N TYR A 633 8.75 4.14 -34.81
CA TYR A 633 8.25 3.68 -36.11
C TYR A 633 9.06 4.24 -37.27
N ALA A 634 9.17 3.43 -38.33
CA ALA A 634 9.94 3.78 -39.53
C ALA A 634 9.43 5.05 -40.23
N ARG A 635 8.10 5.29 -40.22
CA ARG A 635 7.50 6.54 -40.75
C ARG A 635 7.07 7.43 -39.60
N ARG A 636 7.34 8.74 -39.72
CA ARG A 636 6.95 9.74 -38.72
C ARG A 636 5.43 9.89 -38.65
N PHE A 637 4.91 9.95 -37.43
CA PHE A 637 3.52 10.32 -37.21
C PHE A 637 3.35 11.84 -37.32
N LYS A 638 2.23 12.25 -37.92
CA LYS A 638 1.77 13.63 -38.02
C LYS A 638 0.67 13.83 -36.96
N PRO A 639 1.01 14.34 -35.76
CA PRO A 639 0.04 14.58 -34.68
C PRO A 639 -0.94 15.68 -35.09
N GLN A 640 -2.23 15.44 -34.87
CA GLN A 640 -3.30 16.36 -35.26
C GLN A 640 -3.91 17.13 -34.07
N LYS A 641 -3.34 17.00 -32.86
CA LYS A 641 -3.83 17.61 -31.60
C LYS A 641 -2.86 18.73 -31.14
N VAL A 642 -3.34 19.90 -30.70
CA VAL A 642 -2.52 21.05 -30.28
C VAL A 642 -2.62 21.26 -28.75
N GLN A 643 -1.51 21.47 -28.01
CA GLN A 643 -1.52 21.77 -26.56
C GLN A 643 -1.95 23.21 -26.23
N SER A 644 -2.66 23.42 -25.11
CA SER A 644 -3.12 24.74 -24.64
C SER A 644 -2.01 25.54 -23.93
N ARG A 645 -1.81 26.83 -24.29
CA ARG A 645 -0.80 27.75 -23.72
C ARG A 645 -1.03 28.18 -22.25
N LYS A 646 -1.89 27.49 -21.50
CA LYS A 646 -2.42 27.94 -20.19
C LYS A 646 -1.36 28.01 -19.08
N LEU A 647 -0.51 26.99 -18.93
CA LEU A 647 0.53 26.95 -17.89
C LEU A 647 1.60 28.05 -18.08
N ALA A 648 2.01 28.27 -19.34
CA ALA A 648 2.99 29.29 -19.67
C ALA A 648 2.48 30.70 -19.29
N LEU A 649 1.19 30.96 -19.51
CA LEU A 649 0.51 32.18 -19.07
C LEU A 649 0.42 32.29 -17.54
N SER A 650 0.16 31.19 -16.82
CA SER A 650 0.16 31.19 -15.35
C SER A 650 1.53 31.56 -14.77
N LEU A 651 2.62 30.97 -15.27
CA LEU A 651 3.97 31.27 -14.78
C LEU A 651 4.43 32.71 -15.08
N SER A 652 3.87 33.36 -16.11
CA SER A 652 4.18 34.77 -16.42
C SER A 652 3.74 35.74 -15.32
N GLN A 653 2.77 35.33 -14.49
CA GLN A 653 2.24 36.14 -13.39
C GLN A 653 3.29 36.43 -12.32
N VAL A 654 4.39 35.67 -12.25
CA VAL A 654 5.46 35.85 -11.26
C VAL A 654 6.04 37.27 -11.25
N GLN A 655 5.94 38.01 -12.36
CA GLN A 655 6.36 39.42 -12.45
C GLN A 655 5.58 40.34 -11.49
N GLN A 656 4.34 39.97 -11.16
CA GLN A 656 3.44 40.71 -10.28
C GLN A 656 3.67 40.40 -8.79
N MET A 657 4.58 39.47 -8.48
CA MET A 657 4.90 39.09 -7.11
C MET A 657 5.84 40.14 -6.48
N ASP A 658 5.32 40.91 -5.52
CA ASP A 658 6.11 41.78 -4.65
C ASP A 658 7.10 40.95 -3.82
N SER A 659 8.22 41.55 -3.40
CA SER A 659 9.16 40.87 -2.50
C SER A 659 8.47 40.61 -1.15
N PRO A 660 8.31 39.36 -0.71
CA PRO A 660 7.85 39.07 0.65
C PRO A 660 8.70 39.78 1.70
N ASN A 661 8.12 40.09 2.86
CA ASN A 661 8.86 40.51 4.07
C ASN A 661 9.70 39.33 4.56
N PHE A 662 10.89 39.15 4.00
CA PHE A 662 11.82 38.12 4.41
C PHE A 662 12.60 38.57 5.65
N GLU A 663 12.34 37.95 6.80
CA GLU A 663 13.31 37.92 7.90
C GLU A 663 14.40 36.89 7.59
N PHE A 664 15.24 37.21 6.62
CA PHE A 664 16.47 36.47 6.36
C PHE A 664 17.59 37.49 6.16
N GLY A 665 18.62 37.44 7.01
CA GLY A 665 19.80 38.29 6.82
C GLY A 665 20.39 38.10 5.42
N ASN A 666 20.90 39.17 4.78
CA ASN A 666 21.55 39.20 3.45
C ASN A 666 20.91 38.43 2.24
N ASP A 667 19.71 37.86 2.36
CA ASP A 667 19.14 36.85 1.44
C ASP A 667 18.14 37.36 0.39
N ALA A 668 17.89 38.67 0.30
CA ALA A 668 16.98 39.26 -0.70
C ALA A 668 17.40 38.96 -2.17
N SER A 669 18.69 38.67 -2.40
CA SER A 669 19.22 38.37 -3.74
C SER A 669 18.76 37.01 -4.28
N THR A 670 18.55 36.00 -3.42
CA THR A 670 18.20 34.63 -3.81
C THR A 670 16.76 34.55 -4.34
N PHE A 671 15.84 35.26 -3.69
CA PHE A 671 14.45 35.34 -4.14
C PHE A 671 14.33 36.05 -5.50
N PHE A 672 15.07 37.14 -5.69
CA PHE A 672 15.11 37.85 -6.97
C PHE A 672 15.59 36.93 -8.11
N GLN A 673 16.59 36.09 -7.85
CA GLN A 673 17.09 35.10 -8.82
C GLN A 673 16.04 34.01 -9.13
N ALA A 674 15.34 33.47 -8.12
CA ALA A 674 14.27 32.50 -8.31
C ALA A 674 13.10 33.08 -9.14
N ARG A 675 12.69 34.32 -8.85
CA ARG A 675 11.64 35.02 -9.60
C ARG A 675 12.03 35.24 -11.06
N THR A 676 13.25 35.72 -11.29
CA THR A 676 13.80 35.94 -12.64
C THR A 676 13.88 34.63 -13.43
N PHE A 677 14.24 33.52 -12.77
CA PHE A 677 14.26 32.19 -13.38
C PHE A 677 12.86 31.73 -13.85
N ILE A 678 11.83 31.83 -13.00
CA ILE A 678 10.45 31.45 -13.36
C ILE A 678 9.90 32.32 -14.49
N GLN A 679 10.23 33.62 -14.49
CA GLN A 679 9.85 34.53 -15.56
C GLN A 679 10.49 34.12 -16.90
N SER A 680 11.80 33.94 -16.94
CA SER A 680 12.49 33.53 -18.17
C SER A 680 12.05 32.15 -18.65
N LEU A 681 11.63 31.27 -17.73
CA LEU A 681 11.01 30.00 -18.09
C LEU A 681 9.65 30.18 -18.80
N SER A 682 8.77 31.02 -18.25
CA SER A 682 7.50 31.37 -18.90
C SER A 682 7.72 31.93 -20.31
N GLU A 683 8.68 32.85 -20.46
CA GLU A 683 9.06 33.44 -21.75
C GLU A 683 9.52 32.36 -22.74
N VAL A 684 10.36 31.40 -22.32
CA VAL A 684 10.74 30.24 -23.17
C VAL A 684 9.52 29.41 -23.59
N MET A 685 8.60 29.11 -22.67
CA MET A 685 7.40 28.33 -22.96
C MET A 685 6.42 29.06 -23.91
N LEU A 686 6.44 30.40 -23.91
CA LEU A 686 5.68 31.25 -24.82
C LEU A 686 6.41 31.55 -26.13
N ARG A 687 7.69 31.17 -26.25
CA ARG A 687 8.62 31.53 -27.34
C ARG A 687 8.90 33.04 -27.42
N GLU A 688 8.95 33.70 -26.28
CA GLU A 688 9.34 35.10 -26.12
C GLU A 688 10.85 35.25 -25.85
N PRO A 689 11.47 36.41 -26.18
CA PRO A 689 12.89 36.64 -25.95
C PRO A 689 13.24 36.76 -24.46
N GLN A 690 14.36 36.14 -24.05
CA GLN A 690 14.90 36.25 -22.68
C GLN A 690 16.43 36.09 -22.68
N SER A 691 17.11 36.62 -21.65
CA SER A 691 18.59 36.64 -21.56
C SER A 691 19.17 35.92 -20.35
N THR A 692 18.35 35.26 -19.53
CA THR A 692 18.76 34.63 -18.27
C THR A 692 19.12 33.16 -18.45
N LEU A 693 18.30 32.43 -19.21
CA LEU A 693 18.47 31.01 -19.49
C LEU A 693 19.26 30.86 -20.79
N GLU A 694 20.46 30.30 -20.70
CA GLU A 694 21.18 29.86 -21.87
C GLU A 694 20.67 28.46 -22.28
N PRO A 695 20.59 28.16 -23.59
CA PRO A 695 20.44 26.77 -24.02
C PRO A 695 21.63 25.95 -23.48
N PRO A 696 21.41 24.70 -23.03
CA PRO A 696 22.45 23.89 -22.45
C PRO A 696 23.64 23.71 -23.41
N LYS A 697 24.84 23.98 -22.91
CA LYS A 697 26.08 23.78 -23.66
C LYS A 697 26.35 22.29 -23.74
N TYR A 698 26.28 21.75 -24.96
CA TYR A 698 26.59 20.36 -25.23
C TYR A 698 28.07 20.10 -24.95
N GLN A 699 28.38 19.27 -23.95
CA GLN A 699 29.75 18.73 -23.80
C GLN A 699 29.97 17.72 -24.90
N LYS A 700 30.70 18.11 -25.95
CA LYS A 700 31.08 17.24 -27.08
C LYS A 700 31.93 16.02 -26.68
N ASP A 701 32.44 15.97 -25.45
CA ASP A 701 33.48 15.02 -25.03
C ASP A 701 33.00 13.92 -24.07
N VAL A 702 31.69 13.70 -23.90
CA VAL A 702 31.23 12.44 -23.29
C VAL A 702 31.39 11.34 -24.34
N PRO A 703 32.21 10.30 -24.13
CA PRO A 703 32.34 9.21 -25.08
C PRO A 703 31.00 8.50 -25.15
N ILE A 704 30.29 8.63 -26.27
CA ILE A 704 29.16 7.78 -26.58
C ILE A 704 29.75 6.39 -26.86
N THR A 705 29.82 5.52 -25.85
CA THR A 705 30.15 4.12 -26.06
C THR A 705 28.91 3.41 -26.60
N GLY A 706 28.88 3.25 -27.92
CA GLY A 706 27.86 2.57 -28.70
C GLY A 706 27.96 3.00 -30.17
N GLU A 707 27.60 2.13 -31.12
CA GLU A 707 27.71 2.31 -32.59
C GLU A 707 26.79 3.41 -33.18
N LEU A 708 26.69 4.58 -32.53
CA LEU A 708 25.96 5.76 -33.02
C LEU A 708 26.88 6.98 -33.20
N ALA A 709 28.19 6.75 -33.33
CA ALA A 709 29.21 7.80 -33.50
C ALA A 709 29.26 8.46 -34.90
N SER A 710 28.26 8.26 -35.78
CA SER A 710 28.32 8.79 -37.17
C SER A 710 27.16 9.69 -37.60
N THR A 711 26.35 10.21 -36.68
CA THR A 711 25.33 11.23 -37.03
C THR A 711 25.83 12.66 -36.83
N ALA A 712 26.91 13.01 -37.52
CA ALA A 712 27.28 14.40 -37.76
C ALA A 712 26.28 15.00 -38.78
N GLY A 713 25.15 15.52 -38.29
CA GLY A 713 24.17 16.16 -39.18
C GLY A 713 22.79 16.44 -38.57
N LEU A 714 22.51 16.00 -37.35
CA LEU A 714 21.30 16.45 -36.66
C LEU A 714 21.55 17.85 -36.08
N ASP A 715 20.93 18.85 -36.70
CA ASP A 715 20.78 20.18 -36.11
C ASP A 715 19.89 20.05 -34.85
N LEU A 716 20.54 19.78 -33.72
CA LEU A 716 19.94 19.62 -32.38
C LEU A 716 19.53 20.97 -31.77
N SER A 717 19.42 22.04 -32.56
CA SER A 717 19.23 23.41 -32.07
C SER A 717 17.98 23.60 -31.20
N HIS A 718 16.97 22.71 -31.31
CA HIS A 718 15.72 22.84 -30.57
C HIS A 718 15.23 21.49 -30.00
N GLN A 719 15.94 20.94 -29.01
CA GLN A 719 15.34 19.95 -28.10
C GLN A 719 14.69 20.66 -26.90
N PRO A 720 13.40 20.38 -26.59
CA PRO A 720 12.80 20.84 -25.34
C PRO A 720 13.47 20.14 -24.16
N ILE A 721 14.07 20.92 -23.26
CA ILE A 721 14.70 20.41 -22.04
C ILE A 721 13.66 20.40 -20.92
N SER A 722 13.48 19.23 -20.29
CA SER A 722 12.74 19.14 -19.04
C SER A 722 13.50 19.92 -17.96
N LEU A 723 12.87 20.93 -17.35
CA LEU A 723 13.46 21.75 -16.28
C LEU A 723 13.47 21.06 -14.91
N SER A 724 13.28 19.73 -14.90
CA SER A 724 13.17 18.92 -13.70
C SER A 724 14.45 18.86 -12.84
N LEU A 725 15.54 19.53 -13.25
CA LEU A 725 16.83 19.51 -12.54
C LEU A 725 17.56 20.87 -12.63
N ILE A 726 17.62 21.59 -11.50
CA ILE A 726 18.39 22.82 -11.34
C ILE A 726 19.69 22.50 -10.60
N ARG A 727 20.85 22.69 -11.23
CA ARG A 727 22.17 22.52 -10.58
C ARG A 727 22.68 23.85 -10.03
N LEU A 728 22.94 23.90 -8.73
CA LEU A 728 23.43 25.10 -8.05
C LEU A 728 24.96 25.16 -8.05
N LYS A 729 25.51 26.34 -8.34
CA LYS A 729 26.95 26.63 -8.26
C LYS A 729 27.16 27.83 -7.36
N THR A 730 27.79 27.62 -6.21
CA THR A 730 28.12 28.67 -5.24
C THR A 730 29.54 29.20 -5.48
N LYS A 731 29.77 30.51 -5.29
CA LYS A 731 31.08 31.17 -5.42
C LYS A 731 31.28 32.17 -4.28
N SER A 732 32.50 32.24 -3.73
CA SER A 732 32.91 33.22 -2.72
C SER A 732 33.91 34.22 -3.28
N SER A 733 33.80 35.49 -2.86
CA SER A 733 34.79 36.54 -3.13
C SER A 733 35.89 36.65 -2.04
N GLY A 734 35.77 35.93 -0.92
CA GLY A 734 36.73 35.93 0.19
C GLY A 734 37.45 34.59 0.40
N ALA A 735 38.67 34.64 0.94
CA ALA A 735 39.57 33.50 1.15
C ALA A 735 39.16 32.50 2.27
N ALA A 736 37.96 32.64 2.86
CA ALA A 736 37.47 31.71 3.88
C ALA A 736 36.79 30.49 3.24
N GLN A 737 37.18 29.28 3.68
CA GLN A 737 36.44 28.06 3.35
C GLN A 737 35.02 28.16 3.93
N PHE A 738 34.01 27.93 3.08
CA PHE A 738 32.62 27.85 3.54
C PHE A 738 32.41 26.50 4.22
N GLY A 739 31.80 26.53 5.40
CA GLY A 739 31.30 25.32 6.04
C GLY A 739 30.15 24.72 5.20
N TYR A 740 30.04 23.39 5.23
CA TYR A 740 28.95 22.64 4.60
C TYR A 740 27.56 23.17 4.98
N GLU A 741 27.39 23.66 6.21
CA GLU A 741 26.16 24.28 6.70
C GLU A 741 25.72 25.50 5.87
N THR A 742 26.66 26.37 5.49
CA THR A 742 26.35 27.57 4.69
C THR A 742 25.88 27.19 3.28
N HIS A 743 26.41 26.11 2.72
CA HIS A 743 25.95 25.57 1.44
C HIS A 743 24.50 25.06 1.55
N VAL A 744 24.22 24.25 2.56
CA VAL A 744 22.89 23.70 2.83
C VAL A 744 21.85 24.80 3.06
N HIS A 745 22.22 25.88 3.77
CA HIS A 745 21.34 27.03 3.96
C HIS A 745 21.03 27.77 2.65
N GLY A 746 22.02 27.93 1.76
CA GLY A 746 21.80 28.51 0.44
C GLY A 746 20.88 27.66 -0.45
N GLU A 747 21.05 26.34 -0.46
CA GLU A 747 20.17 25.40 -1.18
C GLU A 747 18.73 25.47 -0.66
N ALA A 748 18.57 25.50 0.66
CA ALA A 748 17.28 25.62 1.32
C ALA A 748 16.58 26.95 1.01
N ALA A 749 17.32 28.06 1.01
CA ALA A 749 16.78 29.39 0.69
C ALA A 749 16.27 29.47 -0.76
N LEU A 750 17.00 28.87 -1.72
CA LEU A 750 16.56 28.84 -3.10
C LEU A 750 15.35 27.92 -3.31
N ALA A 751 15.36 26.71 -2.73
CA ALA A 751 14.23 25.78 -2.81
C ALA A 751 12.95 26.43 -2.27
N ALA A 752 13.04 27.09 -1.11
CA ALA A 752 11.91 27.79 -0.52
C ALA A 752 11.43 28.98 -1.38
N SER A 753 12.36 29.72 -2.01
CA SER A 753 12.03 30.83 -2.94
C SER A 753 11.31 30.34 -4.22
N LEU A 754 11.73 29.20 -4.79
CA LEU A 754 11.09 28.60 -5.96
C LEU A 754 9.68 28.09 -5.64
N VAL A 755 9.51 27.41 -4.50
CA VAL A 755 8.18 26.97 -4.03
C VAL A 755 7.24 28.15 -3.87
N ALA A 756 7.70 29.26 -3.27
CA ALA A 756 6.89 30.46 -3.11
C ALA A 756 6.46 31.08 -4.45
N ALA A 757 7.37 31.16 -5.43
CA ALA A 757 7.08 31.69 -6.76
C ALA A 757 6.10 30.80 -7.55
N ILE A 758 6.26 29.47 -7.47
CA ILE A 758 5.37 28.51 -8.15
C ILE A 758 3.97 28.55 -7.53
N GLN A 759 3.84 28.55 -6.20
CA GLN A 759 2.54 28.67 -5.54
C GLN A 759 1.83 30.00 -5.84
N PHE A 760 2.57 31.09 -6.09
CA PHE A 760 1.97 32.35 -6.50
C PHE A 760 1.34 32.24 -7.90
N CYS A 761 2.02 31.59 -8.83
CA CYS A 761 1.57 31.43 -10.22
C CYS A 761 0.50 30.34 -10.39
N CYS A 762 0.60 29.28 -9.60
CA CYS A 762 -0.22 28.08 -9.63
C CYS A 762 -0.71 27.74 -8.21
N PRO A 763 -1.65 28.53 -7.65
CA PRO A 763 -2.03 28.41 -6.24
C PRO A 763 -2.67 27.06 -5.90
N GLU A 764 -3.38 26.42 -6.84
CA GLU A 764 -4.11 25.16 -6.61
C GLU A 764 -3.25 23.89 -6.73
N ASP A 765 -2.00 24.00 -7.20
CA ASP A 765 -1.17 22.84 -7.52
C ASP A 765 -0.39 22.34 -6.28
N ASP A 766 -0.40 21.02 -6.06
CA ASP A 766 0.41 20.36 -5.04
C ASP A 766 1.90 20.34 -5.45
N ILE A 767 2.81 20.59 -4.51
CA ILE A 767 4.26 20.70 -4.74
C ILE A 767 5.01 19.71 -3.84
N PHE A 768 5.85 18.86 -4.42
CA PHE A 768 6.69 17.90 -3.67
C PHE A 768 8.18 18.27 -3.80
N VAL A 769 8.91 18.26 -2.68
CA VAL A 769 10.35 18.58 -2.62
C VAL A 769 11.14 17.37 -2.10
N ALA A 770 11.88 16.70 -2.98
CA ALA A 770 12.76 15.59 -2.60
C ALA A 770 14.13 16.12 -2.15
N THR A 771 14.70 15.60 -1.06
CA THR A 771 16.03 16.00 -0.56
C THR A 771 17.00 14.83 -0.49
N PRO A 772 18.31 15.03 -0.79
CA PRO A 772 19.29 13.94 -0.80
C PRO A 772 19.60 13.37 0.59
N HIS A 773 19.64 14.22 1.62
CA HIS A 773 19.95 13.80 2.99
C HIS A 773 19.09 14.54 4.02
N ARG A 774 19.04 13.98 5.24
CA ARG A 774 18.28 14.52 6.37
C ARG A 774 18.63 15.98 6.69
N VAL A 775 19.90 16.38 6.54
CA VAL A 775 20.36 17.74 6.86
C VAL A 775 19.70 18.77 5.93
N GLN A 776 19.64 18.47 4.63
CA GLN A 776 18.95 19.29 3.63
C GLN A 776 17.43 19.30 3.82
N ARG A 777 16.85 18.15 4.20
CA ARG A 777 15.41 18.04 4.52
C ARG A 777 15.00 19.04 5.60
N GLU A 778 15.71 19.05 6.72
CA GLU A 778 15.41 19.94 7.83
C GLU A 778 15.70 21.40 7.48
N ALA A 779 16.76 21.67 6.72
CA ALA A 779 17.09 23.03 6.28
C ALA A 779 16.02 23.63 5.35
N VAL A 780 15.51 22.87 4.37
CA VAL A 780 14.44 23.30 3.45
C VAL A 780 13.13 23.56 4.20
N LYS A 781 12.76 22.69 5.14
CA LYS A 781 11.56 22.87 5.98
C LYS A 781 11.68 24.12 6.86
N THR A 782 12.86 24.36 7.42
CA THR A 782 13.16 25.57 8.20
C THR A 782 13.08 26.84 7.33
N ALA A 783 13.60 26.80 6.11
CA ALA A 783 13.53 27.93 5.19
C ALA A 783 12.08 28.24 4.76
N LEU A 784 11.27 27.22 4.43
CA LEU A 784 9.86 27.39 4.08
C LEU A 784 9.02 28.01 5.20
N ALA A 785 9.30 27.67 6.47
CA ALA A 785 8.61 28.22 7.63
C ALA A 785 8.85 29.73 7.80
N ARG A 786 10.09 30.20 7.55
CA ARG A 786 10.48 31.60 7.69
C ARG A 786 9.89 32.53 6.61
N ILE A 787 9.59 32.02 5.41
CA ILE A 787 8.95 32.79 4.33
C ILE A 787 7.50 33.19 4.69
N LYS A 788 6.83 32.43 5.56
CA LYS A 788 5.43 32.66 5.94
C LYS A 788 5.23 33.74 7.02
N GLY A 789 6.31 34.36 7.54
CA GLY A 789 6.22 35.53 8.44
C GLY A 789 5.77 35.25 9.88
N SER A 790 6.21 34.15 10.50
CA SER A 790 5.88 33.84 11.90
C SER A 790 7.01 33.15 12.63
N SER A 791 7.61 33.83 13.62
CA SER A 791 8.62 33.27 14.54
C SER A 791 8.04 32.28 15.57
N GLU A 792 6.74 31.94 15.52
CA GLU A 792 6.05 31.11 16.52
C GLU A 792 5.58 29.72 15.99
N ALA A 793 5.98 29.32 14.79
CA ALA A 793 5.47 28.12 14.12
C ALA A 793 6.50 26.97 13.96
N LEU A 794 7.47 26.84 14.88
CA LEU A 794 8.59 25.90 14.70
C LEU A 794 8.32 24.44 15.13
N GLU A 795 7.23 24.15 15.85
CA GLU A 795 6.93 22.76 16.30
C GLU A 795 5.53 22.24 15.93
N LYS A 796 4.60 23.10 15.51
CA LYS A 796 3.20 22.71 15.22
C LYS A 796 2.88 22.39 13.74
N ASP A 797 3.78 22.72 12.82
CA ASP A 797 3.56 22.58 11.37
C ASP A 797 4.12 21.27 10.76
N PHE A 798 4.65 20.36 11.59
CA PHE A 798 5.45 19.23 11.09
C PHE A 798 4.74 17.88 10.94
N GLU A 799 3.48 17.73 11.36
CA GLU A 799 2.76 16.46 11.27
C GLU A 799 1.47 16.47 10.45
N ASN A 800 0.92 17.63 10.07
CA ASN A 800 -0.27 17.68 9.20
C ASN A 800 -0.11 18.66 8.04
N LEU A 801 -0.07 18.09 6.83
CA LEU A 801 -0.56 18.72 5.61
C LEU A 801 -1.96 19.31 5.90
N PHE A 802 -2.25 20.58 5.56
CA PHE A 802 -3.48 21.04 4.89
C PHE A 802 -3.52 22.58 4.67
N VAL A 803 -3.96 22.95 3.46
CA VAL A 803 -4.83 24.09 3.06
C VAL A 803 -4.65 25.41 3.82
N SER A 804 -4.10 26.41 3.12
CA SER A 804 -4.32 27.83 3.47
C SER A 804 -5.25 28.46 2.45
N GLU A 805 -6.39 28.98 2.88
CA GLU A 805 -7.27 29.79 2.04
C GLU A 805 -6.62 31.17 1.81
N GLY A 806 -6.40 31.52 0.55
CA GLY A 806 -6.01 32.88 0.16
C GLY A 806 -7.22 33.82 0.12
N PRO A 807 -7.01 35.16 0.07
CA PRO A 807 -8.05 36.18 0.23
C PRO A 807 -9.13 36.24 -0.87
N GLU A 808 -9.21 35.26 -1.77
CA GLU A 808 -10.19 35.21 -2.87
C GLU A 808 -10.85 33.83 -3.10
N GLY A 809 -10.85 32.92 -2.11
CA GLY A 809 -11.67 31.70 -2.16
C GLY A 809 -11.20 30.63 -3.16
N LYS A 810 -9.89 30.52 -3.36
CA LYS A 810 -9.20 29.52 -4.20
C LYS A 810 -8.32 28.62 -3.30
N LYS A 811 -8.39 27.29 -3.49
CA LYS A 811 -7.79 26.26 -2.60
C LYS A 811 -6.27 26.24 -2.85
N ARG A 812 -5.44 26.45 -1.82
CA ARG A 812 -3.99 26.40 -2.03
C ARG A 812 -3.46 24.96 -1.95
N GLY A 813 -2.67 24.53 -2.93
CA GLY A 813 -2.06 23.20 -3.00
C GLY A 813 -1.01 22.94 -1.91
N ASN A 814 -0.85 21.67 -1.53
CA ASN A 814 0.00 21.19 -0.43
C ASN A 814 1.50 21.17 -0.78
N VAL A 815 2.38 21.24 0.24
CA VAL A 815 3.84 21.11 0.07
C VAL A 815 4.43 20.00 0.96
N THR A 816 5.18 19.04 0.40
CA THR A 816 5.76 17.89 1.13
C THR A 816 7.28 17.77 0.96
N VAL A 817 8.04 17.35 1.99
CA VAL A 817 9.54 17.22 1.96
C VAL A 817 10.07 15.92 2.62
N ASP A 818 10.82 15.05 1.90
CA ASP A 818 11.36 13.76 2.43
C ASP A 818 12.73 13.29 1.84
N THR A 819 13.32 12.21 2.41
CA THR A 819 14.56 11.50 1.98
C THR A 819 14.28 10.25 1.13
N ILE A 820 15.24 9.89 0.28
CA ILE A 820 15.06 8.92 -0.81
C ILE A 820 15.19 7.44 -0.38
N GLU A 821 16.11 7.09 0.52
CA GLU A 821 16.51 5.70 0.79
C GLU A 821 15.52 4.94 1.70
N ARG A 822 14.79 5.66 2.55
CA ARG A 822 13.87 5.07 3.55
C ARG A 822 12.58 4.51 2.95
N LEU A 823 12.24 4.89 1.72
CA LEU A 823 10.99 4.50 1.08
C LEU A 823 11.03 3.06 0.51
N GLN A 824 12.19 2.37 0.53
CA GLN A 824 12.42 1.17 -0.30
C GLN A 824 12.35 -0.21 0.42
N ASP A 825 12.68 -0.34 1.72
CA ASP A 825 12.60 -1.64 2.46
C ASP A 825 11.16 -2.14 2.64
N ASN A 826 10.24 -1.23 3.02
CA ASN A 826 8.82 -1.56 3.13
C ASN A 826 8.26 -2.12 1.82
N ASP A 827 8.70 -1.61 0.66
CA ASP A 827 8.21 -2.10 -0.63
C ASP A 827 8.69 -3.53 -0.94
N ALA A 828 9.93 -3.89 -0.59
CA ALA A 828 10.47 -5.23 -0.79
C ALA A 828 9.76 -6.29 0.07
N ALA A 829 9.52 -5.98 1.36
CA ALA A 829 8.83 -6.89 2.27
C ALA A 829 7.36 -7.10 1.86
N LEU A 830 6.69 -6.06 1.37
CA LEU A 830 5.32 -6.13 0.83
C LEU A 830 5.24 -6.95 -0.46
N ALA A 831 6.23 -6.83 -1.36
CA ALA A 831 6.28 -7.63 -2.58
C ALA A 831 6.46 -9.13 -2.28
N ARG A 832 7.33 -9.49 -1.33
CA ARG A 832 7.51 -10.89 -0.88
C ARG A 832 6.25 -11.47 -0.25
N LEU A 833 5.59 -10.71 0.62
CA LEU A 833 4.32 -11.11 1.22
C LEU A 833 3.23 -11.33 0.17
N SER A 834 3.13 -10.45 -0.84
CA SER A 834 2.20 -10.61 -1.95
C SER A 834 2.46 -11.90 -2.73
N ALA A 835 3.72 -12.17 -3.10
CA ALA A 835 4.11 -13.40 -3.78
C ALA A 835 3.77 -14.67 -2.98
N VAL A 836 3.92 -14.64 -1.65
CA VAL A 836 3.49 -15.75 -0.76
C VAL A 836 1.97 -15.91 -0.74
N LYS A 837 1.22 -14.81 -0.56
CA LYS A 837 -0.27 -14.85 -0.56
C LYS A 837 -0.83 -15.42 -1.86
N LYS A 838 -0.18 -15.11 -2.98
CA LYS A 838 -0.55 -15.59 -4.32
C LYS A 838 0.00 -16.98 -4.66
N GLY A 839 0.74 -17.60 -3.74
CA GLY A 839 1.24 -18.97 -3.88
C GLY A 839 2.50 -19.10 -4.75
N TYR A 840 3.17 -18.01 -5.12
CA TYR A 840 4.42 -18.07 -5.85
C TYR A 840 5.54 -18.64 -4.98
N LEU A 841 5.66 -18.14 -3.74
CA LEU A 841 6.68 -18.52 -2.77
C LEU A 841 6.09 -19.26 -1.59
N GLN A 842 6.87 -20.16 -1.01
CA GLN A 842 6.56 -20.81 0.27
C GLN A 842 7.42 -20.20 1.36
N ASP A 843 6.86 -19.24 2.08
CA ASP A 843 7.53 -18.60 3.20
C ASP A 843 6.50 -18.28 4.29
N GLN A 844 6.41 -19.19 5.26
CA GLN A 844 5.49 -19.04 6.39
C GLN A 844 5.91 -17.95 7.38
N PHE A 845 7.14 -17.45 7.28
CA PHE A 845 7.74 -16.54 8.24
C PHE A 845 7.62 -15.07 7.81
N VAL A 846 7.52 -14.77 6.50
CA VAL A 846 7.41 -13.37 5.98
C VAL A 846 6.27 -12.58 6.60
N LYS A 847 5.14 -13.26 6.92
CA LYS A 847 3.97 -12.65 7.57
C LYS A 847 4.29 -12.05 8.94
N THR A 848 5.36 -12.54 9.59
CA THR A 848 5.78 -12.13 10.93
C THR A 848 6.57 -10.83 10.91
N VAL A 849 7.33 -10.60 9.85
CA VAL A 849 8.22 -9.44 9.71
C VAL A 849 7.55 -8.26 9.00
N VAL A 850 6.41 -8.49 8.33
CA VAL A 850 5.62 -7.42 7.69
C VAL A 850 4.50 -6.91 8.62
N PRO A 851 4.45 -5.61 8.95
CA PRO A 851 3.37 -5.03 9.73
C PRO A 851 2.00 -5.20 9.07
N ARG A 852 1.01 -5.67 9.84
CA ARG A 852 -0.37 -5.89 9.38
C ARG A 852 -0.44 -6.71 8.09
N ALA A 853 0.43 -7.72 7.96
CA ALA A 853 0.58 -8.54 6.76
C ALA A 853 -0.76 -9.00 6.14
N HIS A 854 -1.74 -9.39 6.96
CA HIS A 854 -3.06 -9.81 6.48
C HIS A 854 -3.81 -8.71 5.71
N LEU A 855 -3.69 -7.44 6.11
CA LEU A 855 -4.35 -6.27 5.48
C LEU A 855 -3.62 -5.71 4.26
N GLN A 856 -2.40 -6.17 3.98
CA GLN A 856 -1.62 -5.63 2.87
C GLN A 856 -2.20 -6.07 1.52
N PRO A 857 -2.40 -5.14 0.56
CA PRO A 857 -2.97 -5.45 -0.74
C PRO A 857 -2.03 -6.33 -1.57
N ALA A 858 -2.59 -7.10 -2.50
CA ALA A 858 -1.80 -7.85 -3.46
C ALA A 858 -1.11 -6.89 -4.45
N ARG A 859 0.11 -7.24 -4.87
CA ARG A 859 0.86 -6.55 -5.93
C ARG A 859 0.54 -7.19 -7.30
N PRO A 860 0.74 -6.46 -8.41
CA PRO A 860 0.49 -6.99 -9.76
C PRO A 860 1.31 -8.25 -10.09
N PRO A 861 0.85 -9.10 -11.02
CA PRO A 861 1.52 -10.35 -11.38
C PRO A 861 3.00 -10.19 -11.77
N LEU A 862 3.35 -9.12 -12.49
CA LEU A 862 4.74 -8.83 -12.88
C LEU A 862 5.67 -8.68 -11.66
N ILE A 863 5.19 -8.06 -10.58
CA ILE A 863 5.94 -7.88 -9.33
C ILE A 863 6.06 -9.22 -8.59
N ASN A 864 4.98 -10.01 -8.55
CA ASN A 864 5.00 -11.33 -7.90
C ASN A 864 5.94 -12.31 -8.61
N ILE A 865 5.94 -12.32 -9.95
CA ILE A 865 6.84 -13.15 -10.76
C ILE A 865 8.29 -12.70 -10.61
N GLY A 866 8.57 -11.39 -10.65
CA GLY A 866 9.92 -10.87 -10.40
C GLY A 866 10.43 -11.21 -9.00
N THR A 867 9.58 -11.09 -7.98
CA THR A 867 9.92 -11.46 -6.60
C THR A 867 10.18 -12.96 -6.45
N TYR A 868 9.41 -13.79 -7.16
CA TYR A 868 9.63 -15.24 -7.22
C TYR A 868 11.00 -15.57 -7.83
N VAL A 869 11.29 -15.08 -9.03
CA VAL A 869 12.53 -15.40 -9.75
C VAL A 869 13.76 -14.93 -8.97
N ARG A 870 13.69 -13.73 -8.39
CA ARG A 870 14.72 -13.20 -7.48
C ARG A 870 14.96 -14.12 -6.29
N SER A 871 13.89 -14.49 -5.59
CA SER A 871 13.99 -15.35 -4.40
C SER A 871 14.54 -16.74 -4.76
N GLN A 872 14.02 -17.33 -5.83
CA GLN A 872 14.41 -18.66 -6.30
C GLN A 872 15.88 -18.71 -6.73
N GLY A 873 16.36 -17.68 -7.44
CA GLY A 873 17.77 -17.59 -7.85
C GLY A 873 18.72 -17.57 -6.66
N ILE A 874 18.37 -16.78 -5.63
CA ILE A 874 19.15 -16.70 -4.38
C ILE A 874 19.12 -18.00 -3.61
N ASP A 875 17.92 -18.56 -3.44
CA ASP A 875 17.72 -19.77 -2.65
C ASP A 875 18.47 -20.97 -3.26
N MET A 876 18.51 -21.10 -4.60
CA MET A 876 19.30 -22.13 -5.28
C MET A 876 20.81 -22.05 -4.97
N LEU A 877 21.37 -20.83 -4.90
CA LEU A 877 22.78 -20.62 -4.57
C LEU A 877 23.07 -20.94 -3.10
N VAL A 878 22.18 -20.53 -2.19
CA VAL A 878 22.27 -20.82 -0.75
C VAL A 878 22.17 -22.31 -0.48
N GLU A 879 21.20 -22.99 -1.10
CA GLU A 879 20.98 -24.43 -0.94
C GLU A 879 22.17 -25.24 -1.49
N GLU A 880 22.73 -24.84 -2.64
CA GLU A 880 23.93 -25.48 -3.16
C GLU A 880 25.15 -25.27 -2.26
N TRP A 881 25.30 -24.08 -1.67
CA TRP A 881 26.37 -23.79 -0.71
C TRP A 881 26.32 -24.73 0.50
N LEU A 882 25.13 -24.88 1.10
CA LEU A 882 24.90 -25.79 2.23
C LEU A 882 25.08 -27.26 1.81
N GLN A 883 24.69 -27.62 0.59
CA GLN A 883 24.91 -28.95 0.05
C GLN A 883 26.40 -29.27 -0.13
N LEU A 884 27.23 -28.32 -0.57
CA LEU A 884 28.67 -28.50 -0.71
C LEU A 884 29.35 -28.63 0.66
N ALA A 885 28.93 -27.85 1.66
CA ALA A 885 29.40 -28.00 3.04
C ALA A 885 29.15 -29.42 3.57
N ARG A 886 27.94 -29.95 3.34
CA ARG A 886 27.60 -31.34 3.68
C ARG A 886 28.54 -32.34 2.99
N GLN A 887 28.85 -32.12 1.72
CA GLN A 887 29.73 -33.01 0.94
C GLN A 887 31.19 -32.95 1.40
N SER A 888 31.67 -31.80 1.87
CA SER A 888 32.99 -31.68 2.50
C SER A 888 33.01 -32.16 3.96
N GLY A 889 31.86 -32.58 4.52
CA GLY A 889 31.77 -33.00 5.92
C GLY A 889 31.89 -31.83 6.90
N GLN A 890 31.65 -30.61 6.45
CA GLN A 890 31.74 -29.38 7.24
C GLN A 890 30.37 -28.70 7.38
N LYS A 891 30.29 -27.73 8.30
CA LYS A 891 29.16 -26.82 8.39
C LYS A 891 29.52 -25.46 7.80
N ALA A 892 28.54 -24.75 7.25
CA ALA A 892 28.72 -23.43 6.66
C ALA A 892 28.12 -22.30 7.51
N GLN A 893 28.68 -21.10 7.35
CA GLN A 893 28.16 -19.86 7.90
C GLN A 893 27.52 -19.01 6.79
N ILE A 894 26.52 -18.19 7.11
CA ILE A 894 25.88 -17.25 6.20
C ILE A 894 25.87 -15.87 6.85
N VAL A 895 26.27 -14.83 6.13
CA VAL A 895 26.25 -13.42 6.57
C VAL A 895 25.41 -12.60 5.59
N SER A 896 24.20 -12.22 5.99
CA SER A 896 23.29 -11.37 5.22
C SER A 896 23.41 -9.90 5.66
N LEU A 897 23.90 -9.05 4.77
CA LEU A 897 24.20 -7.65 5.05
C LEU A 897 23.17 -6.78 4.34
N GLY A 898 22.53 -5.89 5.08
CA GLY A 898 21.29 -5.22 4.69
C GLY A 898 20.13 -6.21 4.57
N ALA A 899 20.03 -7.10 5.56
CA ALA A 899 19.10 -8.23 5.52
C ALA A 899 17.62 -7.82 5.53
N GLY A 900 17.30 -6.58 5.90
CA GLY A 900 15.94 -6.05 5.94
C GLY A 900 14.98 -7.01 6.65
N SER A 901 13.86 -7.26 5.99
CA SER A 901 12.85 -8.23 6.44
C SER A 901 13.06 -9.67 5.89
N ASP A 902 14.29 -10.10 5.60
CA ASP A 902 14.56 -11.48 5.15
C ASP A 902 14.19 -12.54 6.21
N THR A 903 13.72 -13.69 5.76
CA THR A 903 13.25 -14.82 6.58
C THR A 903 13.89 -16.16 6.22
N ARG A 904 14.96 -16.16 5.40
CA ARG A 904 15.65 -17.39 4.97
C ARG A 904 16.20 -18.24 6.10
N PHE A 905 16.73 -17.67 7.17
CA PHE A 905 17.25 -18.45 8.31
C PHE A 905 16.24 -19.49 8.79
N TRP A 906 14.99 -19.08 9.03
CA TRP A 906 13.94 -19.97 9.52
C TRP A 906 13.53 -21.03 8.50
N ARG A 907 13.58 -20.72 7.21
CA ARG A 907 13.37 -21.70 6.14
C ARG A 907 14.47 -22.76 6.11
N ILE A 908 15.73 -22.38 6.35
CA ILE A 908 16.85 -23.32 6.44
C ILE A 908 16.71 -24.19 7.70
N GLU A 909 16.42 -23.59 8.85
CA GLU A 909 16.35 -24.30 10.14
C GLU A 909 15.15 -25.28 10.21
N THR A 910 14.12 -25.06 9.40
CA THR A 910 12.98 -25.99 9.24
C THR A 910 13.10 -26.91 8.02
N GLY A 911 14.10 -26.69 7.17
CA GLY A 911 14.32 -27.42 5.94
C GLY A 911 15.33 -28.56 6.08
N GLN A 912 15.68 -29.15 4.95
CA GLN A 912 16.60 -30.28 4.89
C GLN A 912 18.05 -29.92 5.25
N PHE A 913 18.42 -28.63 5.29
CA PHE A 913 19.80 -28.15 5.49
C PHE A 913 20.08 -27.64 6.92
N LYS A 914 19.17 -27.88 7.86
CA LYS A 914 19.27 -27.43 9.26
C LYS A 914 20.63 -27.78 9.91
N ASP A 915 21.11 -29.00 9.69
CA ASP A 915 22.29 -29.52 10.36
C ASP A 915 23.61 -29.10 9.70
N ASP A 916 23.55 -28.55 8.48
CA ASP A 916 24.71 -28.06 7.73
C ASP A 916 25.04 -26.59 8.03
N LEU A 917 24.11 -25.86 8.67
CA LEU A 917 24.29 -24.47 9.05
C LEU A 917 24.95 -24.37 10.45
N ALA A 918 26.12 -23.73 10.52
CA ALA A 918 26.82 -23.40 11.76
C ALA A 918 26.34 -22.06 12.35
N ALA A 919 26.29 -21.01 11.54
CA ALA A 919 25.86 -19.67 11.97
C ALA A 919 25.18 -18.91 10.83
N TYR A 920 24.18 -18.11 11.16
CA TYR A 920 23.47 -17.20 10.26
C TYR A 920 23.45 -15.82 10.89
N ILE A 921 24.14 -14.89 10.26
CA ILE A 921 24.38 -13.56 10.78
C ILE A 921 23.67 -12.56 9.88
N GLU A 922 22.86 -11.68 10.45
CA GLU A 922 22.18 -10.60 9.75
C GLU A 922 22.66 -9.26 10.29
N VAL A 923 22.96 -8.31 9.40
CA VAL A 923 23.31 -6.94 9.78
C VAL A 923 22.43 -5.96 9.02
N ASP A 924 21.87 -4.97 9.72
CA ASP A 924 21.13 -3.86 9.12
C ASP A 924 21.17 -2.63 10.05
N PHE A 925 20.59 -1.50 9.62
CA PHE A 925 20.44 -0.31 10.45
C PHE A 925 19.71 -0.63 11.77
N PRO A 926 20.09 0.00 12.89
CA PRO A 926 19.46 -0.24 14.20
C PRO A 926 17.93 -0.12 14.21
N GLU A 927 17.37 0.77 13.40
CA GLU A 927 15.92 0.99 13.27
C GLU A 927 15.20 -0.14 12.50
N VAL A 928 15.93 -0.89 11.67
CA VAL A 928 15.44 -2.06 10.93
C VAL A 928 15.60 -3.31 11.79
N THR A 929 16.80 -3.52 12.35
CA THR A 929 17.09 -4.68 13.20
C THR A 929 16.29 -4.65 14.50
N SER A 930 15.99 -3.49 15.09
CA SER A 930 15.09 -3.39 16.25
C SER A 930 13.68 -3.88 15.95
N LYS A 931 13.11 -3.49 14.79
CA LYS A 931 11.79 -3.96 14.35
C LYS A 931 11.81 -5.46 14.10
N LYS A 932 12.86 -5.97 13.46
CA LYS A 932 13.01 -7.39 13.16
C LYS A 932 13.22 -8.23 14.42
N ALA A 933 14.12 -7.82 15.32
CA ALA A 933 14.36 -8.47 16.61
C ALA A 933 13.06 -8.55 17.42
N MET A 934 12.28 -7.46 17.44
CA MET A 934 10.97 -7.43 18.08
C MET A 934 10.00 -8.43 17.44
N ALA A 935 9.93 -8.48 16.10
CA ALA A 935 9.07 -9.41 15.37
C ALA A 935 9.44 -10.88 15.65
N ILE A 936 10.74 -11.21 15.62
CA ILE A 936 11.26 -12.56 15.90
C ILE A 936 10.91 -12.97 17.33
N ARG A 937 11.20 -12.12 18.32
CA ARG A 937 10.96 -12.43 19.74
C ARG A 937 9.49 -12.57 20.08
N LYS A 938 8.61 -11.82 19.41
CA LYS A 938 7.15 -11.93 19.54
C LYS A 938 6.59 -13.21 18.90
N SER A 939 7.29 -13.79 17.93
CA SER A 939 6.84 -15.00 17.24
C SER A 939 7.31 -16.26 17.94
N LYS A 940 6.38 -17.00 18.55
CA LYS A 940 6.67 -18.31 19.17
C LYS A 940 7.32 -19.27 18.15
N GLU A 941 6.84 -19.27 16.91
CA GLU A 941 7.36 -20.11 15.81
C GLU A 941 8.83 -19.78 15.49
N MET A 942 9.15 -18.50 15.27
CA MET A 942 10.51 -18.07 14.91
C MET A 942 11.47 -18.16 16.09
N ASN A 943 10.99 -17.88 17.30
CA ASN A 943 11.78 -17.90 18.52
C ASN A 943 12.14 -19.33 18.96
N ALA A 944 11.23 -20.30 18.78
CA ALA A 944 11.51 -21.72 19.08
C ALA A 944 12.62 -22.31 18.19
N LEU A 945 12.80 -21.76 16.99
CA LEU A 945 13.84 -22.17 16.04
C LEU A 945 15.21 -21.56 16.33
N LEU A 946 15.34 -20.66 17.32
CA LEU A 946 16.63 -20.07 17.70
C LEU A 946 17.48 -20.98 18.59
N GLY A 947 16.94 -22.13 19.03
CA GLY A 947 17.62 -23.10 19.88
C GLY A 947 17.24 -22.96 21.36
N ASP A 948 18.18 -23.32 22.24
CA ASP A 948 17.97 -23.28 23.69
C ASP A 948 17.67 -21.85 24.17
N PRO A 949 16.48 -21.59 24.76
CA PRO A 949 16.10 -20.27 25.25
C PRO A 949 17.09 -19.65 26.24
N SER A 950 17.82 -20.47 27.00
CA SER A 950 18.83 -19.99 27.96
C SER A 950 20.07 -19.39 27.30
N LYS A 951 20.29 -19.68 26.01
CA LYS A 951 21.42 -19.17 25.21
C LYS A 951 21.04 -18.00 24.30
N ILE A 952 19.78 -17.54 24.34
CA ILE A 952 19.31 -16.41 23.52
C ILE A 952 19.56 -15.10 24.26
N GLN A 953 20.35 -14.21 23.68
CA GLN A 953 20.69 -12.91 24.24
C GLN A 953 20.15 -11.78 23.37
N VAL A 954 19.55 -10.76 24.00
CA VAL A 954 19.18 -9.52 23.34
C VAL A 954 20.33 -8.53 23.52
N VAL A 955 20.87 -8.02 22.41
CA VAL A 955 22.06 -7.16 22.42
C VAL A 955 21.73 -5.75 21.90
N GLY A 956 22.63 -4.79 22.11
CA GLY A 956 22.49 -3.42 21.58
C GLY A 956 21.30 -2.63 22.13
N GLY A 957 20.82 -2.94 23.34
CA GLY A 957 19.64 -2.28 23.92
C GLY A 957 18.31 -2.67 23.28
N GLY A 958 18.22 -3.84 22.65
CA GLY A 958 17.01 -4.31 21.97
C GLY A 958 17.04 -4.15 20.45
N THR A 959 18.15 -3.66 19.90
CA THR A 959 18.36 -3.52 18.45
C THR A 959 19.03 -4.74 17.82
N GLY A 960 19.43 -5.75 18.60
CA GLY A 960 19.98 -7.00 18.08
C GLY A 960 19.57 -8.23 18.89
N LEU A 961 19.87 -9.42 18.34
CA LEU A 961 19.54 -10.72 18.90
C LEU A 961 20.67 -11.72 18.61
N GLN A 962 21.10 -12.50 19.59
CA GLN A 962 22.09 -13.57 19.41
C GLN A 962 21.53 -14.88 19.97
N SER A 963 21.75 -15.98 19.26
CA SER A 963 21.43 -17.34 19.68
C SER A 963 22.57 -18.29 19.33
N THR A 964 22.36 -19.61 19.46
CA THR A 964 23.39 -20.60 19.12
C THR A 964 23.76 -20.60 17.63
N LYS A 965 22.80 -20.34 16.74
CA LYS A 965 23.02 -20.34 15.28
C LYS A 965 22.63 -19.04 14.60
N TYR A 966 21.87 -18.14 15.22
CA TYR A 966 21.36 -16.93 14.57
C TYR A 966 21.77 -15.65 15.30
N HIS A 967 22.29 -14.68 14.56
CA HIS A 967 22.83 -13.44 15.10
C HIS A 967 22.33 -12.24 14.27
N LEU A 968 21.40 -11.46 14.81
CA LEU A 968 20.93 -10.20 14.25
C LEU A 968 21.67 -9.03 14.93
N LEU A 969 22.47 -8.30 14.16
CA LEU A 969 23.40 -7.29 14.67
C LEU A 969 23.06 -5.90 14.09
N PRO A 970 22.92 -4.85 14.92
CA PRO A 970 22.74 -3.49 14.44
C PRO A 970 24.07 -2.94 13.89
N GLY A 971 24.07 -2.39 12.67
CA GLY A 971 25.28 -1.84 12.06
C GLY A 971 24.99 -0.93 10.86
N ASP A 972 25.71 0.19 10.78
CA ASP A 972 25.71 1.06 9.60
C ASP A 972 26.82 0.62 8.64
N LEU A 973 26.46 -0.07 7.56
CA LEU A 973 27.40 -0.61 6.58
C LEU A 973 28.21 0.46 5.84
N ARG A 974 27.85 1.74 5.95
CA ARG A 974 28.59 2.86 5.34
C ARG A 974 29.81 3.27 6.18
N LYS A 975 29.86 2.87 7.44
CA LYS A 975 31.04 3.07 8.29
C LYS A 975 32.10 2.01 7.98
N PRO A 976 33.38 2.28 8.28
CA PRO A 976 34.44 1.30 8.07
C PRO A 976 34.10 -0.05 8.75
N PRO A 977 34.34 -1.20 8.08
CA PRO A 977 34.04 -2.52 8.64
C PRO A 977 34.69 -2.80 10.00
N SER A 978 35.88 -2.22 10.25
CA SER A 978 36.58 -2.30 11.54
C SER A 978 35.82 -1.65 12.70
N GLU A 979 34.91 -0.71 12.40
CA GLU A 979 34.05 -0.07 13.40
C GLU A 979 32.64 -0.69 13.43
N ALA A 980 32.09 -1.02 12.26
CA ALA A 980 30.70 -1.45 12.12
C ALA A 980 30.48 -2.96 12.28
N LEU A 981 31.46 -3.79 11.95
CA LEU A 981 31.32 -5.24 11.82
C LEU A 981 32.30 -6.00 12.71
N GLU A 982 33.59 -5.66 12.65
CA GLU A 982 34.65 -6.39 13.33
C GLU A 982 34.39 -6.57 14.85
N PRO A 983 33.98 -5.53 15.62
CA PRO A 983 33.74 -5.70 17.05
C PRO A 983 32.58 -6.66 17.35
N ALA A 984 31.57 -6.73 16.48
CA ALA A 984 30.37 -7.55 16.70
C ALA A 984 30.53 -8.98 16.16
N LEU A 985 31.32 -9.16 15.09
CA LEU A 985 31.54 -10.45 14.45
C LEU A 985 32.69 -11.26 15.05
N THR A 986 33.69 -10.59 15.64
CA THR A 986 34.93 -11.24 16.12
C THR A 986 35.09 -11.26 17.65
N ALA A 987 34.19 -10.62 18.40
CA ALA A 987 34.19 -10.67 19.87
C ALA A 987 34.02 -12.11 20.41
N LYS A 988 34.81 -12.45 21.44
CA LYS A 988 34.81 -13.75 22.13
C LYS A 988 34.07 -13.64 23.47
N ASP A 989 32.74 -13.59 23.44
CA ASP A 989 31.91 -13.28 24.62
C ASP A 989 31.18 -14.49 25.25
N SER A 990 31.55 -15.73 24.95
CA SER A 990 30.94 -16.93 25.56
C SER A 990 31.93 -17.77 26.37
N ALA A 991 31.42 -18.47 27.40
CA ALA A 991 32.18 -19.30 28.34
C ALA A 991 32.97 -20.47 27.70
N GLU A 992 32.86 -20.69 26.39
CA GLU A 992 33.58 -21.71 25.60
C GLU A 992 34.55 -21.10 24.54
N GLY A 993 34.64 -19.77 24.39
CA GLY A 993 35.78 -19.09 23.74
C GLY A 993 35.81 -18.96 22.21
N GLU A 994 34.73 -19.27 21.47
CA GLU A 994 34.67 -19.13 20.00
C GLU A 994 34.00 -17.82 19.53
N ALA A 995 34.49 -17.26 18.42
CA ALA A 995 33.97 -16.02 17.80
C ALA A 995 32.68 -16.28 16.99
N THR A 996 31.81 -15.27 16.88
CA THR A 996 30.51 -15.37 16.18
C THR A 996 30.68 -15.70 14.69
N LEU A 997 31.66 -15.09 14.04
CA LEU A 997 32.12 -15.47 12.70
C LEU A 997 33.45 -16.22 12.84
N SER A 998 33.57 -17.39 12.20
CA SER A 998 34.78 -18.21 12.27
C SER A 998 35.53 -18.19 10.94
N PRO A 999 36.83 -17.93 10.91
CA PRO A 999 37.60 -18.02 9.67
C PRO A 999 37.81 -19.46 9.18
N SER A 1000 37.59 -20.47 10.04
CA SER A 1000 37.82 -21.88 9.72
C SER A 1000 36.65 -22.58 9.05
N LEU A 1001 35.48 -21.93 8.95
CA LEU A 1001 34.25 -22.50 8.39
C LEU A 1001 33.83 -21.80 7.09
N PRO A 1002 33.30 -22.54 6.09
CA PRO A 1002 32.86 -21.97 4.82
C PRO A 1002 31.76 -20.89 4.99
N THR A 1003 32.05 -19.63 4.66
CA THR A 1003 31.14 -18.48 4.92
C THR A 1003 30.58 -17.84 3.65
N LEU A 1004 29.28 -18.01 3.41
CA LEU A 1004 28.51 -17.31 2.38
C LEU A 1004 28.15 -15.88 2.80
N ILE A 1005 28.28 -14.90 1.92
CA ILE A 1005 27.82 -13.53 2.17
C ILE A 1005 26.65 -13.21 1.22
N ILE A 1006 25.71 -12.38 1.67
CA ILE A 1006 24.52 -12.00 0.91
C ILE A 1006 24.34 -10.49 1.00
N PHE A 1007 24.12 -9.85 -0.15
CA PHE A 1007 23.90 -8.40 -0.28
C PHE A 1007 22.65 -8.11 -1.10
N GLU A 1008 21.49 -8.59 -0.66
CA GLU A 1008 20.28 -8.57 -1.49
C GLU A 1008 19.70 -7.15 -1.67
N CYS A 1009 20.00 -6.51 -2.82
CA CYS A 1009 19.63 -5.12 -3.13
C CYS A 1009 20.22 -4.09 -2.15
N VAL A 1010 21.49 -4.25 -1.75
CA VAL A 1010 22.11 -3.38 -0.73
C VAL A 1010 23.22 -2.51 -1.31
N LEU A 1011 24.15 -3.12 -2.05
CA LEU A 1011 25.32 -2.40 -2.58
C LEU A 1011 24.99 -1.27 -3.54
N ALA A 1012 23.83 -1.31 -4.20
CA ALA A 1012 23.35 -0.26 -5.08
C ALA A 1012 23.14 1.09 -4.35
N TYR A 1013 22.85 1.04 -3.05
CA TYR A 1013 22.61 2.23 -2.20
C TYR A 1013 23.89 2.80 -1.58
N MET A 1014 25.02 2.08 -1.66
CA MET A 1014 26.29 2.49 -1.07
C MET A 1014 27.18 3.12 -2.13
N SER A 1015 28.10 4.01 -1.74
CA SER A 1015 29.10 4.49 -2.70
C SER A 1015 29.97 3.33 -3.20
N PRO A 1016 30.51 3.41 -4.43
CA PRO A 1016 31.42 2.40 -4.96
C PRO A 1016 32.62 2.15 -4.05
N GLU A 1017 33.15 3.18 -3.41
CA GLU A 1017 34.27 3.09 -2.46
C GLU A 1017 33.87 2.37 -1.17
N GLY A 1018 32.75 2.75 -0.54
CA GLY A 1018 32.29 2.14 0.71
C GLY A 1018 31.93 0.67 0.53
N SER A 1019 31.25 0.34 -0.57
CA SER A 1019 30.95 -1.05 -0.92
C SER A 1019 32.21 -1.86 -1.24
N SER A 1020 33.19 -1.29 -1.96
CA SER A 1020 34.45 -1.98 -2.25
C SER A 1020 35.27 -2.25 -0.99
N GLN A 1021 35.34 -1.29 -0.05
CA GLN A 1021 35.99 -1.48 1.25
C GLN A 1021 35.33 -2.60 2.07
N LEU A 1022 34.00 -2.67 2.05
CA LEU A 1022 33.25 -3.72 2.72
C LEU A 1022 33.55 -5.11 2.15
N LEU A 1023 33.56 -5.25 0.82
CA LEU A 1023 33.91 -6.51 0.17
C LEU A 1023 35.37 -6.90 0.39
N GLN A 1024 36.27 -5.92 0.32
CA GLN A 1024 37.70 -6.15 0.57
C GLN A 1024 37.96 -6.63 2.00
N TRP A 1025 37.21 -6.10 2.99
CA TRP A 1025 37.34 -6.53 4.38
C TRP A 1025 37.01 -8.02 4.54
N PHE A 1026 35.93 -8.50 3.92
CA PHE A 1026 35.59 -9.92 3.99
C PHE A 1026 36.60 -10.81 3.26
N VAL A 1027 37.15 -10.35 2.12
CA VAL A 1027 38.23 -11.06 1.42
C VAL A 1027 39.50 -11.11 2.28
N ASN A 1028 39.81 -10.03 3.00
CA ASN A 1028 40.95 -9.98 3.90
C ASN A 1028 40.72 -10.85 5.14
N TYR A 1029 39.52 -10.82 5.73
CA TYR A 1029 39.13 -11.69 6.84
C TYR A 1029 39.30 -13.18 6.47
N ALA A 1030 38.88 -13.56 5.26
CA ALA A 1030 39.11 -14.87 4.69
C ALA A 1030 40.59 -15.25 4.55
N ARG A 1031 41.45 -14.24 4.35
CA ARG A 1031 42.89 -14.38 4.14
C ARG A 1031 43.70 -14.34 5.45
N GLU A 1032 43.26 -13.58 6.45
CA GLU A 1032 43.99 -13.33 7.72
C GLU A 1032 43.70 -14.37 8.80
N GLY A 1033 42.56 -15.07 8.74
CA GLY A 1033 42.33 -16.30 9.51
C GLY A 1033 43.36 -17.42 9.26
N PHE A 1034 44.24 -17.23 8.28
CA PHE A 1034 45.41 -18.04 7.95
C PHE A 1034 46.62 -17.79 8.88
N ILE A 1035 46.61 -16.75 9.72
CA ILE A 1035 47.69 -16.43 10.66
C ILE A 1035 47.14 -16.32 12.08
N TRP A 1036 46.79 -17.45 12.70
CA TRP A 1036 46.71 -17.55 14.16
C TRP A 1036 47.79 -18.51 14.67
N LYS A 1037 48.88 -17.95 15.22
CA LYS A 1037 49.89 -18.72 15.97
C LYS A 1037 49.54 -18.70 17.45
N SER A 1038 49.13 -19.85 17.98
CA SER A 1038 49.35 -20.16 19.39
C SER A 1038 49.55 -21.68 19.56
N ASP A 1039 50.73 -22.03 20.09
CA ASP A 1039 51.05 -23.28 20.80
C ASP A 1039 50.84 -24.62 20.07
N GLY A 1040 51.50 -24.78 18.92
CA GLY A 1040 52.16 -26.04 18.58
C GLY A 1040 51.35 -27.13 17.87
N HIS A 1041 50.12 -26.87 17.43
CA HIS A 1041 49.38 -27.81 16.59
C HIS A 1041 48.74 -27.10 15.39
N GLU A 1042 49.26 -27.38 14.19
CA GLU A 1042 48.64 -27.01 12.91
C GLU A 1042 47.38 -27.85 12.71
N PHE A 1043 46.22 -27.19 12.67
CA PHE A 1043 44.97 -27.80 12.20
C PHE A 1043 44.67 -27.28 10.79
N GLU A 1044 44.57 -28.18 9.82
CA GLU A 1044 44.02 -27.89 8.50
C GLU A 1044 42.49 -27.75 8.62
N SER A 1045 41.95 -26.57 8.33
CA SER A 1045 40.50 -26.36 8.17
C SER A 1045 40.18 -25.93 6.73
N GLU A 1046 39.25 -26.65 6.10
CA GLU A 1046 38.85 -26.44 4.69
C GLU A 1046 37.90 -25.22 4.54
N LYS A 1047 38.52 -24.06 4.32
CA LYS A 1047 38.36 -23.01 3.28
C LYS A 1047 36.96 -22.51 2.81
N LEU A 1048 36.78 -21.21 3.08
CA LEU A 1048 35.75 -20.21 2.76
C LEU A 1048 35.33 -20.09 1.28
N ALA A 1049 34.04 -19.83 0.99
CA ALA A 1049 33.67 -18.97 -0.14
C ALA A 1049 32.74 -17.84 0.27
N LEU A 1050 33.30 -16.64 0.14
CA LEU A 1050 32.55 -15.41 0.04
C LEU A 1050 31.74 -15.39 -1.26
N GLN A 1051 30.51 -14.85 -1.23
CA GLN A 1051 29.74 -14.50 -2.42
C GLN A 1051 28.95 -13.21 -2.21
N LEU A 1052 28.65 -12.55 -3.32
CA LEU A 1052 27.87 -11.33 -3.41
C LEU A 1052 26.49 -11.66 -3.98
N LEU A 1053 25.53 -10.75 -3.81
CA LEU A 1053 24.24 -10.85 -4.47
C LEU A 1053 23.82 -9.49 -5.01
N GLU A 1054 24.42 -9.02 -6.11
CA GLU A 1054 23.94 -7.80 -6.76
C GLU A 1054 22.68 -8.09 -7.57
N GLY A 1055 21.58 -7.47 -7.17
CA GLY A 1055 20.52 -7.13 -8.11
C GLY A 1055 20.21 -5.66 -8.00
N ILE A 1056 20.50 -4.89 -9.06
CA ILE A 1056 19.75 -3.73 -9.56
C ILE A 1056 20.49 -3.26 -10.82
N LEU A 1057 19.79 -3.17 -11.97
CA LEU A 1057 20.20 -2.25 -13.03
C LEU A 1057 19.04 -1.47 -13.68
N THR A 1058 19.21 -0.15 -13.68
CA THR A 1058 18.65 0.82 -14.66
C THR A 1058 17.13 0.96 -14.78
N TRP A 1059 16.45 1.40 -13.71
CA TRP A 1059 15.38 2.41 -13.85
C TRP A 1059 15.13 3.22 -12.57
N CYS A 1060 15.99 4.21 -12.29
CA CYS A 1060 15.73 5.29 -11.32
C CYS A 1060 16.24 6.66 -11.83
N LYS A 1061 16.05 6.98 -13.12
CA LYS A 1061 16.13 8.38 -13.58
C LYS A 1061 14.78 9.10 -13.57
N ALA A 1062 13.66 8.38 -13.45
CA ALA A 1062 12.32 8.96 -13.38
C ALA A 1062 11.87 9.33 -11.95
N ARG A 1063 12.53 8.78 -10.93
CA ARG A 1063 12.45 9.23 -9.53
C ARG A 1063 13.87 9.63 -9.17
N ASN A 1064 14.11 10.89 -8.77
CA ASN A 1064 15.44 11.44 -8.42
C ASN A 1064 16.13 10.66 -7.26
N VAL A 1065 16.45 9.39 -7.48
CA VAL A 1065 17.09 8.48 -6.54
C VAL A 1065 18.40 8.09 -7.15
N THR A 1066 19.47 8.77 -6.73
CA THR A 1066 20.83 8.39 -7.09
C THR A 1066 21.13 7.06 -6.41
N LEU A 1067 21.44 6.03 -7.21
CA LEU A 1067 21.93 4.73 -6.75
C LEU A 1067 23.45 4.69 -6.99
N PRO A 1068 24.25 5.28 -6.09
CA PRO A 1068 25.67 5.54 -6.35
C PRO A 1068 26.46 4.25 -6.60
N GLY A 1069 26.03 3.12 -6.04
CA GLY A 1069 26.70 1.84 -6.18
C GLY A 1069 26.21 0.98 -7.34
N ALA A 1070 25.29 1.50 -8.17
CA ALA A 1070 24.83 0.87 -9.41
C ALA A 1070 25.35 1.61 -10.66
N GLU A 1071 25.60 2.92 -10.57
CA GLU A 1071 26.02 3.74 -11.71
C GLU A 1071 27.32 3.25 -12.40
N PRO A 1072 28.38 2.82 -11.68
CA PRO A 1072 29.60 2.31 -12.32
C PRO A 1072 29.51 0.86 -12.80
N PHE A 1073 28.47 0.11 -12.40
CA PHE A 1073 28.37 -1.33 -12.61
C PHE A 1073 27.11 -1.66 -13.43
N ASN A 1074 27.11 -1.24 -14.70
CA ASN A 1074 25.94 -1.25 -15.57
C ASN A 1074 25.83 -2.39 -16.58
N THR A 1075 26.74 -3.36 -16.52
CA THR A 1075 26.70 -4.59 -17.33
C THR A 1075 27.00 -5.83 -16.47
N LEU A 1076 26.64 -7.02 -16.94
CA LEU A 1076 26.97 -8.29 -16.27
C LEU A 1076 28.48 -8.48 -16.08
N GLU A 1077 29.27 -8.01 -17.05
CA GLU A 1077 30.73 -8.02 -16.98
C GLU A 1077 31.22 -7.11 -15.85
N SER A 1078 30.74 -5.86 -15.78
CA SER A 1078 31.14 -4.92 -14.73
C SER A 1078 30.77 -5.40 -13.32
N LEU A 1079 29.64 -6.10 -13.15
CA LEU A 1079 29.23 -6.74 -11.89
C LEU A 1079 30.19 -7.88 -11.50
N SER A 1080 30.62 -8.67 -12.49
CA SER A 1080 31.61 -9.74 -12.28
C SER A 1080 33.01 -9.18 -11.98
N GLU A 1081 33.42 -8.12 -12.70
CA GLU A 1081 34.70 -7.42 -12.53
C GLU A 1081 34.81 -6.72 -11.18
N ARG A 1082 33.70 -6.18 -10.66
CA ARG A 1082 33.66 -5.60 -9.31
C ARG A 1082 34.16 -6.57 -8.27
N LEU A 1083 33.76 -7.84 -8.38
CA LEU A 1083 34.14 -8.89 -7.43
C LEU A 1083 35.57 -9.36 -7.59
N THR A 1084 36.01 -9.61 -8.81
CA THR A 1084 37.41 -9.98 -9.05
C THR A 1084 38.37 -8.85 -8.70
N GLY A 1085 37.96 -7.59 -8.91
CA GLY A 1085 38.73 -6.39 -8.58
C GLY A 1085 39.03 -6.19 -7.09
N VAL A 1086 38.15 -6.66 -6.19
CA VAL A 1086 38.37 -6.63 -4.73
C VAL A 1086 38.99 -7.92 -4.17
N GLY A 1087 39.40 -8.83 -5.07
CA GLY A 1087 40.22 -10.00 -4.72
C GLY A 1087 39.49 -11.34 -4.65
N PHE A 1088 38.27 -11.46 -5.18
CA PHE A 1088 37.65 -12.79 -5.40
C PHE A 1088 38.37 -13.52 -6.55
N THR A 1089 38.48 -14.84 -6.45
CA THR A 1089 39.21 -15.66 -7.45
C THR A 1089 38.41 -15.94 -8.72
N ALA A 1090 37.08 -15.96 -8.62
CA ALA A 1090 36.17 -16.11 -9.75
C ALA A 1090 34.88 -15.34 -9.49
N ALA A 1091 34.21 -14.89 -10.55
CA ALA A 1091 32.90 -14.25 -10.46
C ALA A 1091 32.06 -14.48 -11.72
N ARG A 1092 30.74 -14.41 -11.58
CA ARG A 1092 29.76 -14.53 -12.65
C ARG A 1092 28.56 -13.63 -12.34
N ALA A 1093 27.81 -13.25 -13.36
CA ALA A 1093 26.52 -12.60 -13.19
C ALA A 1093 25.52 -13.08 -14.23
N LEU A 1094 24.24 -13.12 -13.87
CA LEU A 1094 23.13 -13.43 -14.76
C LEU A 1094 21.95 -12.50 -14.48
N THR A 1095 21.20 -12.14 -15.51
CA THR A 1095 19.91 -11.44 -15.36
C THR A 1095 18.84 -12.35 -14.74
N LEU A 1096 17.82 -11.77 -14.11
CA LEU A 1096 16.66 -12.54 -13.66
C LEU A 1096 15.92 -13.16 -14.84
N LYS A 1097 15.98 -12.57 -16.04
CA LYS A 1097 15.38 -13.16 -17.24
C LYS A 1097 16.10 -14.44 -17.63
N GLU A 1098 17.43 -14.44 -17.65
CA GLU A 1098 18.24 -15.64 -17.90
C GLU A 1098 17.94 -16.72 -16.85
N ILE A 1099 17.89 -16.33 -15.57
CA ILE A 1099 17.55 -17.24 -14.47
C ILE A 1099 16.17 -17.86 -14.69
N ARG A 1100 15.14 -17.05 -14.96
CA ARG A 1100 13.77 -17.51 -15.22
C ARG A 1100 13.72 -18.48 -16.41
N ARG A 1101 14.43 -18.20 -17.49
CA ARG A 1101 14.35 -18.97 -18.73
C ARG A 1101 15.12 -20.30 -18.69
N ALA A 1102 16.30 -20.30 -18.08
CA ALA A 1102 17.26 -21.40 -18.21
C ALA A 1102 17.57 -22.13 -16.90
N TYR A 1103 17.31 -21.52 -15.74
CA TYR A 1103 17.71 -22.04 -14.42
C TYR A 1103 16.54 -22.45 -13.53
N VAL A 1104 15.33 -21.94 -13.77
CA VAL A 1104 14.10 -22.40 -13.10
C VAL A 1104 13.54 -23.62 -13.83
N GLU A 1105 13.14 -24.64 -13.06
CA GLU A 1105 12.54 -25.87 -13.59
C GLU A 1105 11.25 -25.59 -14.38
N GLU A 1106 11.03 -26.33 -15.47
CA GLU A 1106 9.85 -26.12 -16.33
C GLU A 1106 8.52 -26.38 -15.60
N SER A 1107 8.50 -27.37 -14.70
CA SER A 1107 7.34 -27.65 -13.84
C SER A 1107 6.96 -26.46 -12.97
N GLU A 1108 7.96 -25.74 -12.44
CA GLU A 1108 7.74 -24.55 -11.62
C GLU A 1108 7.26 -23.36 -12.46
N LEU A 1109 7.82 -23.14 -13.65
CA LEU A 1109 7.32 -22.12 -14.60
C LEU A 1109 5.85 -22.40 -15.00
N ASN A 1110 5.52 -23.67 -15.21
CA ASN A 1110 4.14 -24.12 -15.48
C ASN A 1110 3.22 -24.00 -14.27
N ARG A 1111 3.75 -24.07 -13.04
CA ARG A 1111 2.98 -23.86 -11.81
C ARG A 1111 2.67 -22.38 -11.63
N ILE A 1112 3.68 -21.52 -11.72
CA ILE A 1112 3.53 -20.08 -11.46
C ILE A 1112 2.71 -19.36 -12.54
N SER A 1113 2.75 -19.81 -13.79
CA SER A 1113 1.91 -19.27 -14.88
C SER A 1113 0.41 -19.56 -14.71
N LYS A 1114 0.05 -20.48 -13.79
CA LYS A 1114 -1.35 -20.80 -13.47
C LYS A 1114 -1.87 -20.07 -12.22
N LEU A 1115 -1.01 -19.35 -11.49
CA LEU A 1115 -1.39 -18.66 -10.25
C LEU A 1115 -2.13 -17.35 -10.54
N GLU A 1116 -1.60 -16.57 -11.48
CA GLU A 1116 -2.20 -15.31 -11.94
C GLU A 1116 -1.99 -15.18 -13.45
N LEU A 1117 -2.99 -14.64 -14.15
CA LEU A 1117 -2.88 -14.34 -15.58
C LEU A 1117 -1.98 -13.10 -15.76
N LEU A 1118 -0.98 -13.21 -16.62
CA LEU A 1118 -0.13 -12.09 -17.03
C LEU A 1118 -0.25 -11.97 -18.55
N ASP A 1119 -0.87 -10.89 -19.01
CA ASP A 1119 -1.08 -10.61 -20.43
C ASP A 1119 0.16 -9.93 -21.07
N GLU A 1120 0.92 -9.12 -20.31
CA GLU A 1120 2.13 -8.42 -20.78
C GLU A 1120 3.46 -9.16 -20.45
N THR A 1121 3.76 -10.24 -21.16
CA THR A 1121 5.00 -11.02 -20.90
C THR A 1121 6.29 -10.26 -21.26
N GLU A 1122 6.19 -9.31 -22.18
CA GLU A 1122 7.25 -8.44 -22.68
C GLU A 1122 7.68 -7.43 -21.61
N GLU A 1123 6.73 -6.85 -20.88
CA GLU A 1123 7.01 -5.94 -19.76
C GLU A 1123 7.72 -6.68 -18.62
N LEU A 1124 7.30 -7.92 -18.35
CA LEU A 1124 7.99 -8.78 -17.39
C LEU A 1124 9.42 -9.09 -17.87
N ASP A 1125 9.61 -9.50 -19.12
CA ASP A 1125 10.95 -9.81 -19.64
C ASP A 1125 11.86 -8.57 -19.62
N LEU A 1126 11.33 -7.38 -19.93
CA LEU A 1126 12.04 -6.11 -19.81
C LEU A 1126 12.41 -5.85 -18.34
N LEU A 1127 11.45 -5.95 -17.42
CA LEU A 1127 11.72 -5.79 -15.98
C LEU A 1127 12.82 -6.75 -15.51
N LEU A 1128 12.77 -8.02 -15.88
CA LEU A 1128 13.71 -9.05 -15.43
C LEU A 1128 15.11 -8.89 -16.04
N ASP A 1129 15.24 -8.32 -17.24
CA ASP A 1129 16.55 -7.99 -17.84
C ASP A 1129 17.28 -6.88 -17.06
N HIS A 1130 16.53 -6.05 -16.33
CA HIS A 1130 17.02 -4.94 -15.53
C HIS A 1130 17.38 -5.35 -14.09
N TYR A 1131 17.32 -6.63 -13.76
CA TYR A 1131 17.84 -7.14 -12.49
C TYR A 1131 18.80 -8.27 -12.76
N ALA A 1132 19.92 -8.28 -12.05
CA ALA A 1132 20.87 -9.37 -12.09
C ALA A 1132 20.97 -10.08 -10.74
N ILE A 1133 21.64 -11.22 -10.74
CA ILE A 1133 22.28 -11.83 -9.59
C ILE A 1133 23.73 -12.03 -10.00
N SER A 1134 24.64 -11.24 -9.42
CA SER A 1134 26.07 -11.51 -9.49
C SER A 1134 26.51 -12.35 -8.32
N TRP A 1135 27.55 -13.14 -8.54
CA TRP A 1135 28.20 -13.93 -7.52
C TRP A 1135 29.70 -14.11 -7.74
N GLY A 1136 30.43 -14.30 -6.64
CA GLY A 1136 31.86 -14.49 -6.63
C GLY A 1136 32.24 -15.66 -5.73
N LEU A 1137 33.44 -16.18 -5.94
CA LEU A 1137 34.05 -17.25 -5.17
C LEU A 1137 35.51 -16.88 -4.91
N TYR A 1138 35.94 -16.93 -3.64
CA TYR A 1138 37.34 -16.84 -3.24
C TYR A 1138 37.83 -18.21 -2.76
N LEU A 1139 38.88 -18.75 -3.36
CA LEU A 1139 39.51 -20.02 -2.96
C LEU A 1139 40.98 -19.79 -2.62
N SER A 1140 41.43 -20.28 -1.45
CA SER A 1140 42.82 -20.10 -1.00
C SER A 1140 43.78 -21.24 -1.38
N ASP A 1141 43.29 -22.38 -1.91
CA ASP A 1141 44.13 -23.44 -2.52
C ASP A 1141 43.43 -24.25 -3.63
N LEU A 1142 44.21 -25.13 -4.26
CA LEU A 1142 43.81 -25.97 -5.40
C LEU A 1142 42.89 -27.15 -5.00
N THR A 1143 42.98 -27.67 -3.78
CA THR A 1143 42.14 -28.79 -3.29
C THR A 1143 40.71 -28.33 -3.03
N SER A 1144 40.52 -27.14 -2.45
CA SER A 1144 39.19 -26.54 -2.26
C SER A 1144 38.50 -26.24 -3.60
N SER A 1145 39.28 -25.99 -4.66
CA SER A 1145 38.77 -25.77 -6.03
C SER A 1145 38.04 -26.98 -6.60
N ALA A 1146 38.39 -28.21 -6.21
CA ALA A 1146 37.74 -29.42 -6.74
C ALA A 1146 36.29 -29.58 -6.23
N THR A 1147 36.05 -29.22 -4.96
CA THR A 1147 34.73 -29.34 -4.31
C THR A 1147 33.92 -28.06 -4.48
N TRP A 1148 34.46 -26.92 -4.05
CA TRP A 1148 33.76 -25.64 -4.01
C TRP A 1148 33.81 -24.87 -5.34
N GLY A 1149 34.77 -25.17 -6.22
CA GLY A 1149 34.89 -24.53 -7.54
C GLY A 1149 33.74 -24.83 -8.50
N ARG A 1150 32.84 -25.76 -8.15
CA ARG A 1150 31.63 -26.10 -8.91
C ARG A 1150 30.38 -25.34 -8.48
N TRP A 1151 30.49 -24.53 -7.43
CA TRP A 1151 29.36 -23.78 -6.90
C TRP A 1151 28.88 -22.69 -7.86
N GLY A 1152 27.56 -22.59 -8.03
CA GLY A 1152 26.94 -21.61 -8.88
C GLY A 1152 25.70 -22.19 -9.57
N LEU A 1153 24.87 -21.30 -10.12
CA LEU A 1153 23.64 -21.72 -10.77
C LEU A 1153 23.90 -22.73 -11.90
N LYS A 1154 23.19 -23.86 -11.84
CA LYS A 1154 23.24 -24.93 -12.82
C LYS A 1154 22.10 -24.79 -13.81
N GLN A 1155 22.45 -24.66 -15.09
CA GLN A 1155 21.48 -24.56 -16.17
C GLN A 1155 20.64 -25.85 -16.22
N LYS A 1156 19.31 -25.70 -16.16
CA LYS A 1156 18.35 -26.81 -16.23
C LYS A 1156 17.82 -27.04 -17.63
N ARG A 1157 17.89 -26.00 -18.46
CA ARG A 1157 17.35 -25.96 -19.82
C ARG A 1157 18.33 -25.27 -20.76
N ALA A 1158 18.56 -25.88 -21.92
CA ALA A 1158 19.45 -25.36 -22.96
C ALA A 1158 18.97 -24.03 -23.54
#